data_AF-F6GWI9-F1
#
_entry.id   AF-F6GWI9-F1
#
_cell.length_a   1.000
_cell.length_b   1.000
_cell.length_c   1.000
_cell.angle_alpha   90.00
_cell.angle_beta   90.00
_cell.angle_gamma   90.00
#
_symmetry.space_group_name_H-M   'P 1'
#
loop_
_entity.id
_entity.type
_entity.pdbx_description
1 polymer ?
#
loop_
_entity_poly.entity_id
_entity_poly.type
_entity_poly.pdbx_seq_one_letter_code
_entity_poly.pdbx_strand_id
1 'polypeptide(L)'
;MSKFYTFIWNETGTSSQKIAKEFLSGPFIFVPCASGSRHEDVVSGMLLSVEDVYWHDSTGSVDRMKEILPQCDSVGVVDHPLSKMLCNVYPGHHDFFVNGCGVHESPSLHSYIEILVQLSAVALPSQAANAVFRVFLKWTEGLKSKTLSSEDIVYLKECLLKLEFTVLPTVQDKWVSLHPSFGLVCWCDDEKLRKEFKHSDNLDFLYFGNLSDDEKERLQAKVSVLMQTLGIPSLSEVITQEAIYYGPTDSSFKASLVNWALPYAQRYIYKRHPKKYRQFKQSGFGTLNRLRVVVVEKLFYRNIIKRCESASKKRFEASCLLQDNILYTTQESDSHSVFMELSRLLFDGTPELHLANFLHMITTMAESGSNEEQTEFFILNSQKVPKLPDEESVWSLSSLISQAENEAPSSNASTMIDEQSTSKTKEKSRVHSNWPPVDWKTAPGFSFARANGFRTRAAASQPSSSWQKRDNNDFEGTSTQVDRMVSMEINANWSTEDDSAPSTAALLLPESETMEYQFDQTSNYMASEHVNLAPVTDSPGSSLSKFSRRDQLITGIPNAQQAMLTGRLGELVAFNYLSGKVGDTAVKWVNQESETGLPYDIVIGEKETSREFIEVKATKSARKDWFIISTREWQFAVEKGDSFSIAHVVLSGNNAARITMFKNPVKLCQLGQLQLAVMIPRQQKEVSVA
;
A
#
# COMPACT_ATOMS: atom_id res chain seq x y z
N MET A 1 -28.12 -41.62 12.38
CA MET A 1 -26.91 -42.00 11.62
C MET A 1 -25.78 -42.55 12.48
N SER A 2 -25.38 -41.95 13.60
CA SER A 2 -24.24 -42.45 14.41
C SER A 2 -24.38 -43.93 14.84
N LYS A 3 -25.58 -44.35 15.25
CA LYS A 3 -25.88 -45.77 15.55
C LYS A 3 -25.70 -46.70 14.33
N PHE A 4 -26.03 -46.22 13.13
CA PHE A 4 -25.86 -46.97 11.88
C PHE A 4 -24.39 -47.17 11.56
N TYR A 5 -23.55 -46.14 11.70
CA TYR A 5 -22.10 -46.29 11.51
C TYR A 5 -21.44 -47.18 12.57
N THR A 6 -21.88 -47.10 13.84
CA THR A 6 -21.42 -48.04 14.88
C THR A 6 -21.80 -49.48 14.56
N PHE A 7 -23.02 -49.71 14.07
CA PHE A 7 -23.46 -51.03 13.65
C PHE A 7 -22.59 -51.56 12.50
N ILE A 8 -22.38 -50.76 11.45
CA ILE A 8 -21.49 -51.14 10.34
C ILE A 8 -20.09 -51.47 10.85
N TRP A 9 -19.50 -50.62 11.69
CA TRP A 9 -18.15 -50.85 12.23
C TRP A 9 -18.04 -52.18 12.97
N ASN A 10 -19.00 -52.48 13.85
CA ASN A 10 -19.03 -53.72 14.62
C ASN A 10 -19.18 -54.96 13.73
N GLU A 11 -20.02 -54.90 12.71
CA GLU A 11 -20.24 -56.02 11.77
C GLU A 11 -19.07 -56.19 10.78
N THR A 12 -18.40 -55.09 10.39
CA THR A 12 -17.24 -55.15 9.48
C THR A 12 -16.02 -55.87 10.07
N GLY A 13 -15.96 -56.10 11.38
CA GLY A 13 -14.91 -56.90 12.02
C GLY A 13 -14.81 -58.35 11.52
N THR A 14 -15.85 -58.89 10.86
CA THR A 14 -15.91 -60.30 10.40
C THR A 14 -15.84 -60.51 8.87
N SER A 15 -16.14 -59.50 8.02
CA SER A 15 -15.99 -59.58 6.55
C SER A 15 -15.53 -58.24 5.90
N SER A 16 -14.55 -57.60 6.53
CA SER A 16 -14.15 -56.18 6.36
C SER A 16 -13.93 -55.69 4.92
N GLN A 17 -13.22 -56.44 4.07
CA GLN A 17 -12.72 -55.89 2.81
C GLN A 17 -13.76 -55.73 1.71
N LYS A 18 -14.84 -56.51 1.70
CA LYS A 18 -15.83 -56.49 0.61
C LYS A 18 -16.90 -55.42 0.84
N ILE A 19 -17.39 -55.32 2.08
CA ILE A 19 -18.38 -54.32 2.51
C ILE A 19 -17.77 -52.92 2.48
N ALA A 20 -16.54 -52.74 2.99
CA ALA A 20 -15.85 -51.45 2.93
C ALA A 20 -15.66 -50.97 1.50
N LYS A 21 -15.24 -51.85 0.57
CA LYS A 21 -15.08 -51.47 -0.86
C LYS A 21 -16.37 -51.03 -1.53
N GLU A 22 -17.50 -51.63 -1.15
CA GLU A 22 -18.80 -51.31 -1.73
C GLU A 22 -19.33 -49.96 -1.20
N PHE A 23 -19.15 -49.66 0.09
CA PHE A 23 -19.43 -48.33 0.65
C PHE A 23 -18.51 -47.24 0.09
N LEU A 24 -17.23 -47.54 -0.14
CA LEU A 24 -16.27 -46.60 -0.72
C LEU A 24 -16.52 -46.31 -2.21
N SER A 25 -17.43 -47.04 -2.87
CA SER A 25 -17.73 -46.85 -4.29
C SER A 25 -18.74 -45.72 -4.59
N GLY A 26 -19.37 -45.15 -3.56
CA GLY A 26 -20.34 -44.07 -3.70
C GLY A 26 -20.49 -43.20 -2.45
N PRO A 27 -21.33 -42.14 -2.51
CA PRO A 27 -21.56 -41.27 -1.36
C PRO A 27 -22.35 -42.00 -0.27
N PHE A 28 -21.76 -42.12 0.94
CA PHE A 28 -22.38 -42.84 2.07
C PHE A 28 -22.28 -42.09 3.41
N ILE A 29 -21.53 -40.99 3.46
CA ILE A 29 -21.31 -40.22 4.68
C ILE A 29 -22.38 -39.13 4.76
N PHE A 30 -23.33 -39.29 5.68
CA PHE A 30 -24.40 -38.32 5.86
C PHE A 30 -23.89 -37.10 6.62
N VAL A 31 -23.98 -35.93 6.01
CA VAL A 31 -23.65 -34.65 6.63
C VAL A 31 -24.92 -33.79 6.67
N PRO A 32 -25.37 -33.36 7.86
CA PRO A 32 -26.58 -32.56 8.00
C PRO A 32 -26.36 -31.13 7.47
N CYS A 33 -27.38 -30.56 6.82
CA CYS A 33 -27.34 -29.17 6.32
C CYS A 33 -27.61 -28.14 7.42
N ALA A 34 -28.29 -28.56 8.50
CA ALA A 34 -28.58 -27.75 9.68
C ALA A 34 -28.19 -28.51 10.96
N SER A 35 -27.88 -27.77 12.03
CA SER A 35 -27.58 -28.38 13.32
C SER A 35 -28.89 -28.73 14.03
N GLY A 36 -29.11 -30.01 14.33
CA GLY A 36 -30.21 -30.42 15.20
C GLY A 36 -29.94 -29.99 16.65
N SER A 37 -30.99 -29.60 17.37
CA SER A 37 -30.90 -29.25 18.80
C SER A 37 -30.81 -30.49 19.70
N ARG A 38 -31.35 -31.62 19.23
CA ARG A 38 -31.37 -32.92 19.90
C ARG A 38 -30.94 -34.02 18.95
N HIS A 39 -30.40 -35.12 19.50
CA HIS A 39 -29.98 -36.30 18.75
C HIS A 39 -31.13 -37.03 18.02
N GLU A 40 -32.38 -36.74 18.37
CA GLU A 40 -33.58 -37.33 17.77
C GLU A 40 -34.20 -36.44 16.69
N ASP A 41 -33.68 -35.23 16.49
CA ASP A 41 -34.25 -34.28 15.54
C ASP A 41 -34.08 -34.81 14.11
N VAL A 42 -35.16 -34.71 13.34
CA VAL A 42 -35.15 -35.01 11.91
C VAL A 42 -34.51 -33.81 11.19
N VAL A 43 -33.30 -34.00 10.69
CA VAL A 43 -32.53 -32.97 9.99
C VAL A 43 -32.32 -33.37 8.53
N SER A 44 -32.52 -32.41 7.63
CA SER A 44 -32.14 -32.57 6.22
C SER A 44 -30.62 -32.57 6.08
N GLY A 45 -30.10 -33.36 5.14
CA GLY A 45 -28.66 -33.49 4.90
C GLY A 45 -28.37 -34.19 3.59
N MET A 46 -27.09 -34.31 3.25
CA MET A 46 -26.62 -34.97 2.03
C MET A 46 -25.73 -36.16 2.36
N LEU A 47 -25.71 -37.16 1.48
CA LEU A 47 -24.68 -38.19 1.48
C LEU A 47 -23.50 -37.69 0.64
N LEU A 48 -22.32 -37.69 1.24
CA LEU A 48 -21.06 -37.28 0.63
C LEU A 48 -20.10 -38.45 0.49
N SER A 49 -19.17 -38.32 -0.45
CA SER A 49 -18.08 -39.27 -0.63
C SER A 49 -16.96 -39.02 0.40
N VAL A 50 -16.01 -39.95 0.48
CA VAL A 50 -14.83 -39.82 1.37
C VAL A 50 -13.95 -38.62 0.98
N GLU A 51 -13.89 -38.29 -0.31
CA GLU A 51 -13.07 -37.19 -0.85
C GLU A 51 -13.65 -35.81 -0.52
N ASP A 52 -14.96 -35.74 -0.28
CA ASP A 52 -15.67 -34.49 0.00
C ASP A 52 -15.58 -34.07 1.47
N VAL A 53 -15.20 -34.97 2.39
CA VAL A 53 -15.23 -34.73 3.84
C VAL A 53 -13.85 -34.87 4.48
N TYR A 54 -13.69 -34.27 5.65
CA TYR A 54 -12.46 -34.34 6.42
C TYR A 54 -12.79 -34.44 7.91
N TRP A 55 -11.84 -34.96 8.70
CA TRP A 55 -12.06 -35.12 10.12
C TRP A 55 -12.07 -33.78 10.85
N HIS A 56 -11.00 -33.00 10.75
CA HIS A 56 -10.84 -31.76 11.51
C HIS A 56 -10.06 -30.65 10.76
N ASP A 57 -10.55 -29.41 10.82
CA ASP A 57 -9.85 -28.22 10.34
C ASP A 57 -9.02 -27.57 11.47
N SER A 58 -7.72 -27.87 11.49
CA SER A 58 -6.77 -27.26 12.44
C SER A 58 -6.51 -25.76 12.22
N THR A 59 -7.00 -25.16 11.12
CA THR A 59 -6.83 -23.73 10.86
C THR A 59 -7.87 -22.86 11.57
N GLY A 60 -8.97 -23.47 12.05
CA GLY A 60 -10.07 -22.75 12.70
C GLY A 60 -10.90 -21.90 11.72
N SER A 61 -10.69 -22.04 10.41
CA SER A 61 -11.40 -21.26 9.38
C SER A 61 -12.89 -21.60 9.38
N VAL A 62 -13.21 -22.89 9.53
CA VAL A 62 -14.58 -23.41 9.57
C VAL A 62 -15.29 -22.99 10.86
N ASP A 63 -14.60 -23.00 12.00
CA ASP A 63 -15.18 -22.57 13.27
C ASP A 63 -15.47 -21.06 13.24
N ARG A 64 -14.56 -20.27 12.65
CA ARG A 64 -14.77 -18.83 12.47
C ARG A 64 -15.98 -18.51 11.59
N MET A 65 -16.20 -19.30 10.54
CA MET A 65 -17.38 -19.19 9.69
C MET A 65 -18.68 -19.44 10.48
N LYS A 66 -18.69 -20.45 11.36
CA LYS A 66 -19.83 -20.77 12.23
C LYS A 66 -20.11 -19.69 13.27
N GLU A 67 -19.08 -19.02 13.79
CA GLU A 67 -19.26 -17.89 14.71
C GLU A 67 -19.91 -16.68 14.02
N ILE A 68 -19.58 -16.45 12.74
CA ILE A 68 -20.06 -15.30 11.97
C ILE A 68 -21.45 -15.54 11.38
N LEU A 69 -21.80 -16.80 11.04
CA LEU A 69 -23.16 -17.23 10.76
C LEU A 69 -23.79 -17.86 12.01
N PRO A 70 -24.38 -17.06 12.94
CA PRO A 70 -25.29 -17.65 13.91
C PRO A 70 -26.44 -18.29 13.13
N GLN A 71 -26.67 -19.58 13.39
CA GLN A 71 -27.61 -20.48 12.71
C GLN A 71 -28.76 -19.71 12.01
N CYS A 72 -28.71 -19.70 10.68
CA CYS A 72 -29.80 -19.20 9.84
C CYS A 72 -30.95 -20.21 9.89
N ASP A 73 -31.66 -20.27 11.02
CA ASP A 73 -32.89 -21.08 11.18
C ASP A 73 -34.10 -20.42 10.48
N SER A 74 -33.90 -19.35 9.71
CA SER A 74 -35.00 -18.56 9.18
C SER A 74 -34.75 -17.88 7.83
N VAL A 75 -34.10 -18.53 6.87
CA VAL A 75 -34.37 -18.28 5.45
C VAL A 75 -34.08 -19.57 4.68
N GLY A 76 -35.12 -20.23 4.18
CA GLY A 76 -34.97 -21.47 3.42
C GLY A 76 -34.31 -21.24 2.08
N VAL A 77 -32.97 -21.28 2.00
CA VAL A 77 -32.16 -21.53 0.79
C VAL A 77 -30.73 -21.95 1.18
N VAL A 78 -30.51 -23.13 1.79
CA VAL A 78 -29.15 -23.73 1.79
C VAL A 78 -29.27 -25.22 1.47
N ASP A 79 -29.16 -25.56 0.20
CA ASP A 79 -29.13 -26.95 -0.30
C ASP A 79 -27.78 -27.67 -0.04
N HIS A 80 -26.85 -27.04 0.70
CA HIS A 80 -25.50 -27.56 0.91
C HIS A 80 -25.04 -27.53 2.39
N PRO A 81 -24.29 -28.55 2.86
CA PRO A 81 -23.79 -28.58 4.23
C PRO A 81 -22.82 -27.43 4.54
N LEU A 82 -23.10 -26.68 5.61
CA LEU A 82 -22.26 -25.57 6.10
C LEU A 82 -20.86 -26.03 6.56
N SER A 83 -20.69 -27.30 6.93
CA SER A 83 -19.41 -27.83 7.40
C SER A 83 -19.27 -29.30 7.02
N LYS A 84 -18.25 -29.61 6.21
CA LYS A 84 -17.88 -30.98 5.85
C LYS A 84 -16.95 -31.64 6.90
N MET A 85 -16.89 -31.06 8.11
CA MET A 85 -16.02 -31.47 9.21
C MET A 85 -16.69 -32.53 10.09
N LEU A 86 -16.22 -33.77 10.01
CA LEU A 86 -16.87 -34.92 10.66
C LEU A 86 -16.74 -34.94 12.18
N CYS A 87 -15.67 -34.39 12.76
CA CYS A 87 -15.50 -34.40 14.22
C CYS A 87 -16.64 -33.69 14.97
N ASN A 88 -17.29 -32.71 14.32
CA ASN A 88 -18.43 -32.00 14.86
C ASN A 88 -19.75 -32.77 14.73
N VAL A 89 -19.87 -33.63 13.71
CA VAL A 89 -21.09 -34.39 13.41
C VAL A 89 -21.06 -35.75 14.13
N TYR A 90 -19.90 -36.39 14.17
CA TYR A 90 -19.68 -37.74 14.69
C TYR A 90 -18.42 -37.81 15.58
N PRO A 91 -18.37 -37.11 16.73
CA PRO A 91 -17.16 -37.00 17.56
C PRO A 91 -16.59 -38.34 18.06
N GLY A 92 -17.42 -39.39 18.17
CA GLY A 92 -17.01 -40.72 18.64
C GLY A 92 -16.61 -41.71 17.53
N HIS A 93 -16.54 -41.28 16.26
CA HIS A 93 -16.39 -42.18 15.10
C HIS A 93 -15.10 -41.96 14.31
N HIS A 94 -14.06 -41.40 14.94
CA HIS A 94 -12.75 -41.15 14.30
C HIS A 94 -12.18 -42.41 13.65
N ASP A 95 -12.03 -43.49 14.43
CA ASP A 95 -11.46 -44.75 13.95
C ASP A 95 -12.22 -45.33 12.76
N PHE A 96 -13.55 -45.22 12.77
CA PHE A 96 -14.37 -45.69 11.67
C PHE A 96 -14.09 -44.89 10.39
N PHE A 97 -14.20 -43.56 10.46
CA PHE A 97 -14.09 -42.72 9.26
C PHE A 97 -12.66 -42.56 8.76
N VAL A 98 -11.70 -42.30 9.65
CA VAL A 98 -10.30 -42.06 9.26
C VAL A 98 -9.57 -43.39 9.03
N ASN A 99 -9.55 -44.28 10.03
CA ASN A 99 -8.78 -45.53 9.94
C ASN A 99 -9.51 -46.60 9.11
N GLY A 100 -10.84 -46.65 9.18
CA GLY A 100 -11.66 -47.64 8.47
C GLY A 100 -12.02 -47.24 7.03
N CYS A 101 -12.45 -45.99 6.82
CA CYS A 101 -12.91 -45.51 5.52
C CYS A 101 -11.90 -44.64 4.75
N GLY A 102 -10.78 -44.25 5.37
CA GLY A 102 -9.75 -43.44 4.71
C GLY A 102 -10.11 -41.96 4.54
N VAL A 103 -11.01 -41.42 5.35
CA VAL A 103 -11.27 -39.97 5.40
C VAL A 103 -10.00 -39.25 5.83
N HIS A 104 -9.66 -38.16 5.15
CA HIS A 104 -8.47 -37.38 5.48
C HIS A 104 -8.59 -36.71 6.85
N GLU A 105 -7.49 -36.76 7.62
CA GLU A 105 -7.41 -36.13 8.96
C GLU A 105 -7.62 -34.60 8.88
N SER A 106 -7.12 -33.97 7.82
CA SER A 106 -7.21 -32.55 7.55
C SER A 106 -7.77 -32.27 6.15
N PRO A 107 -8.37 -31.08 5.91
CA PRO A 107 -8.84 -30.69 4.58
C PRO A 107 -7.77 -30.84 3.48
N SER A 108 -8.20 -31.26 2.29
CA SER A 108 -7.36 -31.27 1.09
C SER A 108 -7.08 -29.85 0.59
N LEU A 109 -6.18 -29.70 -0.40
CA LEU A 109 -5.96 -28.41 -1.06
C LEU A 109 -7.28 -27.83 -1.61
N HIS A 110 -8.05 -28.66 -2.33
CA HIS A 110 -9.34 -28.26 -2.90
C HIS A 110 -10.32 -27.85 -1.80
N SER A 111 -10.38 -28.60 -0.71
CA SER A 111 -11.23 -28.28 0.44
C SER A 111 -10.82 -26.95 1.09
N TYR A 112 -9.52 -26.65 1.25
CA TYR A 112 -9.07 -25.35 1.77
C TYR A 112 -9.42 -24.19 0.83
N ILE A 113 -9.33 -24.39 -0.48
CA ILE A 113 -9.76 -23.42 -1.49
C ILE A 113 -11.26 -23.12 -1.34
N GLU A 114 -12.11 -24.15 -1.23
CA GLU A 114 -13.54 -23.98 -0.98
C GLU A 114 -13.83 -23.23 0.34
N ILE A 115 -13.13 -23.61 1.42
CA ILE A 115 -13.26 -22.97 2.73
C ILE A 115 -12.92 -21.47 2.62
N LEU A 116 -11.84 -21.12 1.93
CA LEU A 116 -11.44 -19.72 1.75
C LEU A 116 -12.46 -18.92 0.93
N VAL A 117 -13.01 -19.50 -0.15
CA VAL A 117 -14.07 -18.87 -0.95
C VAL A 117 -15.30 -18.61 -0.10
N GLN A 118 -15.77 -19.61 0.63
CA GLN A 118 -16.91 -19.46 1.53
C GLN A 118 -16.62 -18.43 2.63
N LEU A 119 -15.40 -18.44 3.21
CA LEU A 119 -15.01 -17.50 4.26
C LEU A 119 -15.01 -16.06 3.75
N SER A 120 -14.53 -15.84 2.53
CA SER A 120 -14.53 -14.51 1.90
C SER A 120 -15.94 -13.99 1.59
N ALA A 121 -16.91 -14.88 1.37
CA ALA A 121 -18.29 -14.48 1.10
C ALA A 121 -19.06 -14.03 2.35
N VAL A 122 -18.60 -14.40 3.55
CA VAL A 122 -19.38 -14.23 4.79
C VAL A 122 -18.67 -13.42 5.87
N ALA A 123 -17.35 -13.24 5.76
CA ALA A 123 -16.54 -12.51 6.74
C ALA A 123 -15.83 -11.33 6.09
N LEU A 124 -15.55 -10.28 6.87
CA LEU A 124 -14.61 -9.24 6.45
C LEU A 124 -13.16 -9.77 6.53
N PRO A 125 -12.24 -9.29 5.67
CA PRO A 125 -10.83 -9.65 5.74
C PRO A 125 -10.23 -9.52 7.15
N SER A 126 -10.54 -8.44 7.86
CA SER A 126 -10.08 -8.16 9.21
C SER A 126 -10.51 -9.21 10.24
N GLN A 127 -11.67 -9.85 10.01
CA GLN A 127 -12.22 -10.91 10.85
C GLN A 127 -11.68 -12.30 10.51
N ALA A 128 -11.20 -12.48 9.27
CA ALA A 128 -10.78 -13.77 8.70
C ALA A 128 -9.26 -13.89 8.49
N ALA A 129 -8.51 -12.79 8.57
CA ALA A 129 -7.11 -12.72 8.17
C ALA A 129 -6.20 -13.75 8.86
N ASN A 130 -6.40 -14.01 10.16
CA ASN A 130 -5.62 -15.03 10.87
C ASN A 130 -5.93 -16.46 10.39
N ALA A 131 -7.19 -16.73 10.01
CA ALA A 131 -7.58 -18.03 9.45
C ALA A 131 -6.91 -18.23 8.07
N VAL A 132 -6.94 -17.21 7.21
CA VAL A 132 -6.22 -17.23 5.92
C VAL A 132 -4.73 -17.45 6.12
N PHE A 133 -4.11 -16.78 7.10
CA PHE A 133 -2.71 -16.99 7.45
C PHE A 133 -2.41 -18.45 7.82
N ARG A 134 -3.28 -19.08 8.62
CA ARG A 134 -3.12 -20.49 9.02
C ARG A 134 -3.26 -21.44 7.83
N VAL A 135 -4.15 -21.15 6.88
CA VAL A 135 -4.24 -21.92 5.62
C VAL A 135 -2.95 -21.78 4.80
N PHE A 136 -2.40 -20.57 4.69
CA PHE A 136 -1.12 -20.34 4.00
C PHE A 136 0.05 -21.07 4.70
N LEU A 137 0.04 -21.14 6.03
CA LEU A 137 1.00 -21.95 6.78
C LEU A 137 0.86 -23.44 6.45
N LYS A 138 -0.38 -23.96 6.37
CA LYS A 138 -0.64 -25.36 5.97
C LYS A 138 -0.15 -25.67 4.57
N TRP A 139 -0.39 -24.78 3.61
CA TRP A 139 0.17 -24.95 2.27
C TRP A 139 1.69 -24.88 2.25
N THR A 140 2.28 -24.01 3.08
CA THR A 140 3.75 -23.94 3.22
C THR A 140 4.33 -25.22 3.82
N GLU A 141 3.66 -25.82 4.80
CA GLU A 141 4.04 -27.14 5.36
C GLU A 141 3.93 -28.23 4.30
N GLY A 142 2.82 -28.27 3.54
CA GLY A 142 2.60 -29.20 2.44
C GLY A 142 3.64 -29.11 1.32
N LEU A 143 4.12 -27.91 1.01
CA LEU A 143 5.20 -27.68 0.07
C LEU A 143 6.54 -28.25 0.58
N LYS A 144 6.80 -28.15 1.88
CA LYS A 144 8.02 -28.68 2.52
C LYS A 144 8.01 -30.19 2.65
N SER A 145 6.87 -30.76 3.02
CA SER A 145 6.69 -32.22 3.13
C SER A 145 6.52 -32.91 1.77
N LYS A 146 6.50 -32.14 0.66
CA LYS A 146 6.19 -32.62 -0.70
C LYS A 146 4.82 -33.30 -0.79
N THR A 147 3.90 -32.92 0.09
CA THR A 147 2.49 -33.34 0.03
C THR A 147 1.75 -32.56 -1.05
N LEU A 148 2.14 -31.31 -1.31
CA LEU A 148 1.68 -30.55 -2.47
C LEU A 148 2.56 -30.87 -3.68
N SER A 149 1.93 -31.30 -4.77
CA SER A 149 2.57 -31.57 -6.06
C SER A 149 2.87 -30.27 -6.83
N SER A 150 3.59 -30.38 -7.96
CA SER A 150 3.82 -29.20 -8.81
C SER A 150 2.54 -28.77 -9.51
N GLU A 151 1.69 -29.73 -9.85
CA GLU A 151 0.37 -29.56 -10.45
C GLU A 151 -0.56 -28.81 -9.50
N ASP A 152 -0.53 -29.14 -8.20
CA ASP A 152 -1.28 -28.44 -7.16
C ASP A 152 -0.92 -26.96 -7.05
N ILE A 153 0.37 -26.64 -7.15
CA ILE A 153 0.85 -25.25 -7.12
C ILE A 153 0.37 -24.49 -8.36
N VAL A 154 0.41 -25.12 -9.53
CA VAL A 154 -0.11 -24.54 -10.77
C VAL A 154 -1.61 -24.28 -10.65
N TYR A 155 -2.36 -25.26 -10.17
CA TYR A 155 -3.80 -25.12 -9.92
C TYR A 155 -4.11 -23.97 -8.95
N LEU A 156 -3.38 -23.87 -7.83
CA LEU A 156 -3.57 -22.78 -6.87
C LEU A 156 -3.28 -21.40 -7.48
N LYS A 157 -2.26 -21.28 -8.34
CA LYS A 157 -1.99 -20.04 -9.07
C LYS A 157 -3.12 -19.70 -10.04
N GLU A 158 -3.60 -20.67 -10.80
CA GLU A 158 -4.71 -20.47 -11.74
C GLU A 158 -5.98 -20.04 -11.01
N CYS A 159 -6.27 -20.61 -9.84
CA CYS A 159 -7.36 -20.15 -8.98
C CYS A 159 -7.18 -18.68 -8.58
N LEU A 160 -6.02 -18.32 -8.03
CA LEU A 160 -5.75 -16.96 -7.57
C LEU A 160 -5.79 -15.91 -8.69
N LEU A 161 -5.56 -16.28 -9.95
CA LEU A 161 -5.64 -15.39 -11.10
C LEU A 161 -7.07 -15.12 -11.58
N LYS A 162 -8.06 -15.90 -11.15
CA LYS A 162 -9.46 -15.71 -11.54
C LYS A 162 -10.09 -14.51 -10.81
N LEU A 163 -10.98 -13.81 -11.50
CA LEU A 163 -11.64 -12.61 -10.96
C LEU A 163 -12.52 -12.95 -9.75
N GLU A 164 -13.25 -14.05 -9.84
CA GLU A 164 -14.17 -14.54 -8.82
C GLU A 164 -13.49 -15.11 -7.57
N PHE A 165 -12.18 -15.37 -7.63
CA PHE A 165 -11.45 -16.02 -6.55
C PHE A 165 -10.86 -15.00 -5.55
N THR A 166 -11.74 -14.16 -4.99
CA THR A 166 -11.36 -13.07 -4.07
C THR A 166 -11.14 -13.60 -2.65
N VAL A 167 -10.05 -14.32 -2.42
CA VAL A 167 -9.74 -14.95 -1.12
C VAL A 167 -8.56 -14.32 -0.38
N LEU A 168 -7.94 -13.29 -0.96
CA LEU A 168 -6.79 -12.64 -0.36
C LEU A 168 -7.26 -11.43 0.47
N PRO A 169 -7.01 -11.44 1.78
CA PRO A 169 -7.38 -10.33 2.66
C PRO A 169 -6.39 -9.18 2.50
N THR A 170 -6.90 -7.94 2.37
CA THR A 170 -6.04 -6.74 2.30
C THR A 170 -6.16 -5.86 3.55
N VAL A 171 -5.19 -4.97 3.73
CA VAL A 171 -5.14 -3.98 4.82
C VAL A 171 -6.32 -3.00 4.75
N GLN A 172 -6.90 -2.80 3.58
CA GLN A 172 -8.07 -1.94 3.37
C GLN A 172 -9.39 -2.63 3.70
N ASP A 173 -9.34 -3.81 4.32
CA ASP A 173 -10.50 -4.66 4.62
C ASP A 173 -11.31 -5.05 3.37
N LYS A 174 -10.60 -5.24 2.25
CA LYS A 174 -11.14 -5.68 0.96
C LYS A 174 -10.64 -7.08 0.61
N TRP A 175 -11.52 -7.92 0.07
CA TRP A 175 -11.13 -9.19 -0.53
C TRP A 175 -10.68 -8.98 -1.97
N VAL A 176 -9.52 -9.52 -2.32
CA VAL A 176 -8.96 -9.41 -3.68
C VAL A 176 -8.50 -10.77 -4.19
N SER A 177 -8.34 -10.88 -5.49
CA SER A 177 -7.59 -11.95 -6.14
C SER A 177 -6.31 -11.38 -6.78
N LEU A 178 -5.51 -12.22 -7.43
CA LEU A 178 -4.36 -11.80 -8.23
C LEU A 178 -4.76 -11.42 -9.67
N HIS A 179 -6.06 -11.35 -9.97
CA HIS A 179 -6.54 -10.89 -11.27
C HIS A 179 -6.12 -9.43 -11.51
N PRO A 180 -5.63 -9.05 -12.72
CA PRO A 180 -5.10 -7.71 -13.01
C PRO A 180 -6.05 -6.54 -12.72
N SER A 181 -7.37 -6.78 -12.69
CA SER A 181 -8.36 -5.74 -12.36
C SER A 181 -8.26 -5.22 -10.92
N PHE A 182 -7.63 -5.97 -10.01
CA PHE A 182 -7.40 -5.54 -8.63
C PHE A 182 -6.11 -4.73 -8.46
N GLY A 183 -5.36 -4.48 -9.54
CA GLY A 183 -4.08 -3.79 -9.47
C GLY A 183 -2.96 -4.71 -8.97
N LEU A 184 -1.95 -4.13 -8.32
CA LEU A 184 -0.82 -4.88 -7.79
C LEU A 184 -1.10 -5.32 -6.34
N VAL A 185 -1.12 -6.63 -6.12
CA VAL A 185 -1.22 -7.22 -4.77
C VAL A 185 0.17 -7.68 -4.32
N CYS A 186 0.65 -7.16 -3.19
CA CYS A 186 1.94 -7.54 -2.62
C CYS A 186 1.86 -7.73 -1.10
N TRP A 187 2.85 -8.40 -0.53
CA TRP A 187 3.02 -8.46 0.92
C TRP A 187 4.11 -7.49 1.39
N CYS A 188 3.95 -6.96 2.61
CA CYS A 188 4.86 -5.97 3.16
C CYS A 188 6.02 -6.62 3.93
N ASP A 189 7.23 -6.50 3.37
CA ASP A 189 8.49 -6.88 4.01
C ASP A 189 9.23 -5.69 4.65
N ASP A 190 8.94 -4.46 4.21
CA ASP A 190 9.48 -3.22 4.78
C ASP A 190 8.36 -2.21 5.15
N GLU A 191 8.17 -2.01 6.45
CA GLU A 191 7.15 -1.12 7.00
C GLU A 191 7.44 0.37 6.71
N LYS A 192 8.70 0.76 6.47
CA LYS A 192 9.05 2.13 6.05
C LYS A 192 8.54 2.39 4.63
N LEU A 193 8.78 1.46 3.71
CA LEU A 193 8.28 1.55 2.33
C LEU A 193 6.75 1.53 2.29
N ARG A 194 6.11 0.69 3.11
CA ARG A 194 4.64 0.65 3.20
C ARG A 194 4.03 2.01 3.57
N LYS A 195 4.64 2.74 4.50
CA LYS A 195 4.14 4.08 4.90
C LYS A 195 4.19 5.08 3.74
N GLU A 196 5.14 4.95 2.82
CA GLU A 196 5.26 5.83 1.65
C GLU A 196 4.16 5.57 0.62
N PHE A 197 3.71 4.32 0.47
CA PHE A 197 2.72 3.91 -0.54
C PHE A 197 1.31 3.66 0.04
N LYS A 198 1.04 4.06 1.28
CA LYS A 198 -0.24 3.82 1.98
C LYS A 198 -1.47 4.33 1.21
N HIS A 199 -1.31 5.37 0.39
CA HIS A 199 -2.38 6.04 -0.35
C HIS A 199 -2.34 5.79 -1.86
N SER A 200 -1.71 4.70 -2.32
CA SER A 200 -1.67 4.34 -3.74
C SER A 200 -2.90 3.50 -4.10
N ASP A 201 -3.78 4.02 -4.96
CA ASP A 201 -5.06 3.38 -5.31
C ASP A 201 -4.92 2.06 -6.08
N ASN A 202 -3.78 1.83 -6.75
CA ASN A 202 -3.49 0.63 -7.53
C ASN A 202 -2.60 -0.40 -6.80
N LEU A 203 -2.41 -0.23 -5.49
CA LEU A 203 -1.56 -1.10 -4.67
C LEU A 203 -2.33 -1.61 -3.45
N ASP A 204 -2.52 -2.93 -3.39
CA ASP A 204 -3.13 -3.60 -2.26
C ASP A 204 -2.07 -4.40 -1.47
N PHE A 205 -2.08 -4.22 -0.15
CA PHE A 205 -1.20 -4.94 0.77
C PHE A 205 -1.95 -6.09 1.42
N LEU A 206 -1.38 -7.30 1.38
CA LEU A 206 -1.93 -8.44 2.11
C LEU A 206 -1.94 -8.19 3.63
N TYR A 207 -3.02 -8.63 4.27
CA TYR A 207 -3.22 -8.51 5.71
C TYR A 207 -3.52 -9.87 6.34
N PHE A 208 -2.69 -10.29 7.29
CA PHE A 208 -2.80 -11.57 7.98
C PHE A 208 -3.23 -11.44 9.45
N GLY A 209 -3.80 -10.29 9.82
CA GLY A 209 -4.19 -10.02 11.19
C GLY A 209 -3.05 -9.47 12.03
N ASN A 210 -3.30 -9.36 13.34
CA ASN A 210 -2.28 -9.02 14.31
C ASN A 210 -1.47 -10.27 14.65
N LEU A 211 -0.34 -10.46 13.96
CA LEU A 211 0.57 -11.59 14.17
C LEU A 211 1.48 -11.36 15.39
N SER A 212 1.76 -12.43 16.14
CA SER A 212 2.82 -12.45 17.16
C SER A 212 4.21 -12.35 16.51
N ASP A 213 5.24 -12.07 17.30
CA ASP A 213 6.60 -11.95 16.74
C ASP A 213 7.10 -13.27 16.14
N ASP A 214 6.76 -14.41 16.75
CA ASP A 214 7.04 -15.75 16.19
C ASP A 214 6.30 -15.99 14.86
N GLU A 215 5.06 -15.49 14.74
CA GLU A 215 4.27 -15.62 13.52
C GLU A 215 4.80 -14.70 12.40
N LYS A 216 5.27 -13.50 12.74
CA LYS A 216 5.95 -12.61 11.78
C LYS A 216 7.24 -13.24 11.27
N GLU A 217 8.02 -13.91 12.13
CA GLU A 217 9.20 -14.65 11.71
C GLU A 217 8.82 -15.77 10.74
N ARG A 218 7.76 -16.54 11.04
CA ARG A 218 7.26 -17.59 10.14
C ARG A 218 6.75 -17.03 8.81
N LEU A 219 6.08 -15.88 8.82
CA LEU A 219 5.65 -15.17 7.62
C LEU A 219 6.86 -14.84 6.73
N GLN A 220 7.89 -14.22 7.31
CA GLN A 220 9.10 -13.80 6.59
C GLN A 220 9.97 -14.97 6.13
N ALA A 221 10.13 -16.01 6.94
CA ALA A 221 11.06 -17.11 6.66
C ALA A 221 10.43 -18.28 5.88
N LYS A 222 9.11 -18.49 6.00
CA LYS A 222 8.43 -19.67 5.44
C LYS A 222 7.36 -19.28 4.43
N VAL A 223 6.41 -18.44 4.82
CA VAL A 223 5.24 -18.12 3.97
C VAL A 223 5.63 -17.25 2.78
N SER A 224 6.62 -16.37 2.92
CA SER A 224 7.20 -15.57 1.82
C SER A 224 7.62 -16.41 0.62
N VAL A 225 8.19 -17.60 0.84
CA VAL A 225 8.61 -18.53 -0.21
C VAL A 225 7.39 -19.06 -0.97
N LEU A 226 6.32 -19.41 -0.26
CA LEU A 226 5.06 -19.81 -0.87
C LEU A 226 4.46 -18.64 -1.68
N MET A 227 4.41 -17.44 -1.11
CA MET A 227 3.90 -16.24 -1.79
C MET A 227 4.65 -15.97 -3.09
N GLN A 228 5.98 -15.98 -3.06
CA GLN A 228 6.81 -15.81 -4.25
C GLN A 228 6.54 -16.91 -5.27
N THR A 229 6.40 -18.16 -4.81
CA THR A 229 6.04 -19.30 -5.67
C THR A 229 4.69 -19.06 -6.34
N LEU A 230 3.69 -18.54 -5.62
CA LEU A 230 2.36 -18.24 -6.13
C LEU A 230 2.28 -16.97 -6.99
N GLY A 231 3.38 -16.23 -7.14
CA GLY A 231 3.43 -14.99 -7.92
C GLY A 231 2.99 -13.74 -7.15
N ILE A 232 2.99 -13.81 -5.82
CA ILE A 232 2.74 -12.68 -4.92
C ILE A 232 4.09 -12.08 -4.52
N PRO A 233 4.50 -10.93 -5.08
CA PRO A 233 5.79 -10.34 -4.79
C PRO A 233 5.84 -9.64 -3.43
N SER A 234 7.05 -9.43 -2.90
CA SER A 234 7.25 -8.52 -1.77
C SER A 234 7.23 -7.06 -2.22
N LEU A 235 6.96 -6.14 -1.29
CA LEU A 235 6.96 -4.71 -1.57
C LEU A 235 8.35 -4.24 -2.04
N SER A 236 9.43 -4.69 -1.41
CA SER A 236 10.78 -4.32 -1.84
C SER A 236 11.14 -4.79 -3.25
N GLU A 237 10.59 -5.92 -3.72
CA GLU A 237 10.85 -6.49 -5.05
C GLU A 237 10.21 -5.65 -6.18
N VAL A 238 9.06 -5.05 -5.90
CA VAL A 238 8.30 -4.25 -6.87
C VAL A 238 8.70 -2.78 -6.90
N ILE A 239 9.56 -2.35 -5.99
CA ILE A 239 10.06 -0.97 -5.91
C ILE A 239 11.34 -0.83 -6.74
N THR A 240 11.43 0.30 -7.42
CA THR A 240 12.61 0.82 -8.13
C THR A 240 12.91 2.22 -7.66
N GLN A 241 14.14 2.66 -7.83
CA GLN A 241 14.56 4.02 -7.50
C GLN A 241 14.70 4.81 -8.79
N GLU A 242 14.04 5.96 -8.85
CA GLU A 242 14.21 6.92 -9.95
C GLU A 242 15.09 8.07 -9.48
N ALA A 243 16.12 8.35 -10.25
CA ALA A 243 17.07 9.42 -10.05
C ALA A 243 16.43 10.78 -10.39
N ILE A 244 16.59 11.74 -9.48
CA ILE A 244 16.29 13.16 -9.68
C ILE A 244 17.59 13.91 -9.46
N TYR A 245 18.16 14.47 -10.52
CA TYR A 245 19.49 15.08 -10.46
C TYR A 245 19.50 16.48 -11.03
N TYR A 246 20.45 17.28 -10.55
CA TYR A 246 20.67 18.67 -10.97
C TYR A 246 22.16 18.93 -11.22
N GLY A 247 22.46 19.75 -12.22
CA GLY A 247 23.81 20.17 -12.58
C GLY A 247 24.71 19.01 -13.01
N PRO A 248 24.56 18.46 -14.23
CA PRO A 248 25.52 17.50 -14.77
C PRO A 248 26.92 18.13 -14.88
N THR A 249 27.94 17.44 -14.39
CA THR A 249 29.33 17.89 -14.40
C THR A 249 30.22 16.92 -15.19
N ASP A 250 31.50 17.24 -15.33
CA ASP A 250 32.47 16.36 -15.99
C ASP A 250 32.53 14.99 -15.29
N SER A 251 32.28 13.94 -16.07
CA SER A 251 32.28 12.56 -15.60
C SER A 251 33.61 11.84 -15.82
N SER A 252 34.62 12.50 -16.43
CA SER A 252 35.88 11.89 -16.82
C SER A 252 36.55 11.12 -15.67
N PHE A 253 36.70 11.76 -14.51
CA PHE A 253 37.34 11.18 -13.33
C PHE A 253 36.63 9.92 -12.83
N LYS A 254 35.30 10.01 -12.58
CA LYS A 254 34.51 8.89 -12.04
C LYS A 254 34.38 7.76 -13.06
N ALA A 255 34.25 8.09 -14.35
CA ALA A 255 34.25 7.11 -15.42
C ALA A 255 35.61 6.38 -15.50
N SER A 256 36.73 7.09 -15.41
CA SER A 256 38.07 6.49 -15.35
C SER A 256 38.25 5.59 -14.13
N LEU A 257 37.75 6.00 -12.95
CA LEU A 257 37.77 5.18 -11.74
C LEU A 257 37.00 3.87 -11.92
N VAL A 258 35.77 3.93 -12.44
CA VAL A 258 34.95 2.74 -12.72
C VAL A 258 35.64 1.85 -13.75
N ASN A 259 36.13 2.44 -14.85
CA ASN A 259 36.84 1.71 -15.91
C ASN A 259 38.10 1.00 -15.37
N TRP A 260 38.84 1.65 -14.48
CA TRP A 260 40.02 1.08 -13.83
C TRP A 260 39.68 -0.05 -12.85
N ALA A 261 38.53 0.04 -12.16
CA ALA A 261 38.09 -0.97 -11.21
C ALA A 261 37.48 -2.23 -11.86
N LEU A 262 36.88 -2.11 -13.05
CA LEU A 262 36.18 -3.20 -13.76
C LEU A 262 37.01 -4.48 -13.94
N PRO A 263 38.30 -4.42 -14.34
CA PRO A 263 39.13 -5.61 -14.45
C PRO A 263 39.36 -6.36 -13.14
N TYR A 264 39.46 -5.63 -12.02
CA TYR A 264 39.57 -6.26 -10.70
C TYR A 264 38.24 -6.89 -10.30
N ALA A 265 37.11 -6.24 -10.61
CA ALA A 265 35.78 -6.82 -10.41
C ALA A 265 35.60 -8.12 -11.20
N GLN A 266 36.07 -8.13 -12.46
CA GLN A 266 36.07 -9.32 -13.31
C GLN A 266 36.84 -10.47 -12.66
N ARG A 267 38.08 -10.23 -12.20
CA ARG A 267 38.90 -11.22 -11.50
C ARG A 267 38.20 -11.79 -10.27
N TYR A 268 37.60 -10.92 -9.47
CA TYR A 268 36.86 -11.31 -8.28
C TYR A 268 35.69 -12.23 -8.62
N ILE A 269 34.83 -11.83 -9.57
CA ILE A 269 33.65 -12.59 -9.99
C ILE A 269 34.05 -13.90 -10.65
N TYR A 270 35.08 -13.90 -11.51
CA TYR A 270 35.62 -15.12 -12.14
C TYR A 270 36.01 -16.18 -11.10
N LYS A 271 36.70 -15.76 -10.03
CA LYS A 271 37.18 -16.68 -8.99
C LYS A 271 36.11 -17.05 -7.97
N ARG A 272 35.37 -16.07 -7.44
CA ARG A 272 34.44 -16.24 -6.31
C ARG A 272 33.03 -16.60 -6.75
N HIS A 273 32.62 -16.23 -7.96
CA HIS A 273 31.27 -16.44 -8.50
C HIS A 273 31.27 -16.98 -9.95
N PRO A 274 31.87 -18.17 -10.21
CA PRO A 274 32.05 -18.70 -11.57
C PRO A 274 30.74 -18.92 -12.33
N LYS A 275 29.63 -19.21 -11.63
CA LYS A 275 28.29 -19.32 -12.24
C LYS A 275 27.81 -17.99 -12.82
N LYS A 276 27.92 -16.90 -12.04
CA LYS A 276 27.55 -15.54 -12.51
C LYS A 276 28.44 -15.10 -13.67
N TYR A 277 29.75 -15.37 -13.59
CA TYR A 277 30.66 -15.04 -14.69
C TYR A 277 30.23 -15.67 -16.02
N ARG A 278 29.86 -16.95 -16.01
CA ARG A 278 29.37 -17.65 -17.22
C ARG A 278 28.09 -17.03 -17.76
N GLN A 279 27.17 -16.60 -16.89
CA GLN A 279 25.94 -15.91 -17.29
C GLN A 279 26.24 -14.58 -17.97
N PHE A 280 27.17 -13.78 -17.43
CA PHE A 280 27.65 -12.56 -18.08
C PHE A 280 28.31 -12.81 -19.44
N LYS A 281 29.09 -13.89 -19.54
CA LYS A 281 29.73 -14.28 -20.80
C LYS A 281 28.70 -14.70 -21.86
N GLN A 282 27.65 -15.42 -21.44
CA GLN A 282 26.54 -15.82 -22.32
C GLN A 282 25.70 -14.63 -22.81
N SER A 283 25.54 -13.58 -21.98
CA SER A 283 24.83 -12.36 -22.37
C SER A 283 25.69 -11.37 -23.18
N GLY A 284 26.93 -11.74 -23.54
CA GLY A 284 27.85 -10.90 -24.29
C GLY A 284 28.26 -9.62 -23.55
N PHE A 285 28.20 -9.63 -22.21
CA PHE A 285 28.46 -8.46 -21.36
C PHE A 285 27.56 -7.25 -21.68
N GLY A 286 26.36 -7.48 -22.23
CA GLY A 286 25.48 -6.43 -22.73
C GLY A 286 25.09 -5.35 -21.71
N THR A 287 25.05 -5.70 -20.42
CA THR A 287 24.80 -4.77 -19.30
C THR A 287 26.00 -3.84 -19.04
N LEU A 288 27.21 -4.40 -19.03
CA LEU A 288 28.46 -3.66 -18.83
C LEU A 288 28.74 -2.71 -20.00
N ASN A 289 28.46 -3.15 -21.24
CA ASN A 289 28.66 -2.34 -22.43
C ASN A 289 27.72 -1.13 -22.51
N ARG A 290 26.61 -1.14 -21.77
CA ARG A 290 25.64 -0.04 -21.69
C ARG A 290 25.83 0.84 -20.45
N LEU A 291 26.79 0.50 -19.58
CA LEU A 291 27.04 1.24 -18.36
C LEU A 291 27.52 2.66 -18.68
N ARG A 292 26.78 3.67 -18.21
CA ARG A 292 27.13 5.08 -18.30
C ARG A 292 27.33 5.64 -16.90
N VAL A 293 28.34 6.48 -16.73
CA VAL A 293 28.59 7.19 -15.47
C VAL A 293 28.22 8.65 -15.67
N VAL A 294 27.35 9.18 -14.81
CA VAL A 294 26.90 10.58 -14.84
C VAL A 294 27.22 11.21 -13.50
N VAL A 295 28.02 12.28 -13.52
CA VAL A 295 28.37 13.03 -12.32
C VAL A 295 27.47 14.26 -12.22
N VAL A 296 26.92 14.52 -11.04
CA VAL A 296 25.93 15.57 -10.80
C VAL A 296 26.24 16.35 -9.53
N GLU A 297 25.83 17.61 -9.45
CA GLU A 297 26.00 18.45 -8.26
C GLU A 297 25.13 17.95 -7.10
N LYS A 298 23.86 17.68 -7.38
CA LYS A 298 22.89 17.19 -6.39
C LYS A 298 22.14 15.99 -6.94
N LEU A 299 22.07 14.93 -6.15
CA LEU A 299 21.38 13.70 -6.49
C LEU A 299 20.34 13.37 -5.42
N PHE A 300 19.11 13.20 -5.87
CA PHE A 300 18.01 12.68 -5.09
C PHE A 300 17.46 11.44 -5.76
N TYR A 301 16.72 10.63 -5.03
CA TYR A 301 15.89 9.58 -5.60
C TYR A 301 14.50 9.59 -4.99
N ARG A 302 13.54 9.03 -5.72
CA ARG A 302 12.24 8.64 -5.19
C ARG A 302 11.93 7.19 -5.55
N ASN A 303 11.16 6.53 -4.70
CA ASN A 303 10.75 5.15 -4.92
C ASN A 303 9.58 5.10 -5.90
N ILE A 304 9.60 4.18 -6.86
CA ILE A 304 8.55 3.97 -7.87
C ILE A 304 8.18 2.49 -7.93
N ILE A 305 6.90 2.20 -8.10
CA ILE A 305 6.40 0.84 -8.32
C ILE A 305 6.56 0.46 -9.80
N LYS A 306 7.33 -0.59 -10.09
CA LYS A 306 7.69 -1.07 -11.45
C LYS A 306 6.51 -1.21 -12.42
N ARG A 307 5.30 -1.47 -11.93
CA ARG A 307 4.11 -1.79 -12.74
C ARG A 307 3.01 -0.73 -12.75
N CYS A 308 3.07 0.26 -11.86
CA CYS A 308 1.97 1.22 -11.68
C CYS A 308 2.36 2.68 -11.95
N GLU A 309 3.63 2.97 -12.25
CA GLU A 309 4.19 4.34 -12.35
C GLU A 309 3.93 5.23 -11.11
N SER A 310 3.30 4.68 -10.06
CA SER A 310 3.07 5.31 -8.78
C SER A 310 4.42 5.60 -8.13
N ALA A 311 4.74 6.88 -8.03
CA ALA A 311 5.95 7.37 -7.39
C ALA A 311 5.64 7.85 -5.96
N SER A 312 6.55 7.54 -5.04
CA SER A 312 6.57 8.12 -3.70
C SER A 312 6.71 9.64 -3.81
N LYS A 313 5.97 10.37 -2.96
CA LYS A 313 6.07 11.83 -2.87
C LYS A 313 7.38 12.27 -2.23
N LYS A 314 8.00 11.40 -1.43
CA LYS A 314 9.20 11.70 -0.68
C LYS A 314 10.43 11.57 -1.58
N ARG A 315 11.34 12.54 -1.46
CA ARG A 315 12.66 12.51 -2.09
C ARG A 315 13.70 12.22 -1.02
N PHE A 316 14.70 11.44 -1.39
CA PHE A 316 15.82 11.07 -0.54
C PHE A 316 17.10 11.54 -1.20
N GLU A 317 17.98 12.16 -0.44
CA GLU A 317 19.30 12.54 -0.93
C GLU A 317 20.20 11.30 -1.04
N ALA A 318 20.99 11.23 -2.10
CA ALA A 318 21.96 10.16 -2.33
C ALA A 318 23.27 10.73 -2.86
N SER A 319 24.37 10.05 -2.55
CA SER A 319 25.68 10.32 -3.15
C SER A 319 25.86 9.51 -4.43
N CYS A 320 25.45 8.24 -4.44
CA CYS A 320 25.49 7.35 -5.61
C CYS A 320 24.15 6.63 -5.78
N LEU A 321 23.76 6.39 -7.03
CA LEU A 321 22.56 5.62 -7.36
C LEU A 321 22.71 4.97 -8.73
N LEU A 322 22.48 3.65 -8.79
CA LEU A 322 22.31 2.95 -10.06
C LEU A 322 20.84 2.92 -10.47
N GLN A 323 20.53 3.47 -11.64
CA GLN A 323 19.23 3.31 -12.30
C GLN A 323 19.46 2.68 -13.68
N ASP A 324 18.91 1.50 -13.90
CA ASP A 324 19.10 0.67 -15.09
C ASP A 324 20.59 0.41 -15.39
N ASN A 325 21.15 1.12 -16.37
CA ASN A 325 22.58 1.06 -16.74
C ASN A 325 23.27 2.43 -16.55
N ILE A 326 22.65 3.36 -15.84
CA ILE A 326 23.22 4.68 -15.56
C ILE A 326 23.57 4.76 -14.08
N LEU A 327 24.86 4.94 -13.80
CA LEU A 327 25.39 5.18 -12.48
C LEU A 327 25.51 6.68 -12.24
N TYR A 328 24.59 7.23 -11.45
CA TYR A 328 24.62 8.60 -10.99
C TYR A 328 25.51 8.72 -9.75
N THR A 329 26.37 9.74 -9.71
CA THR A 329 27.23 10.00 -8.55
C THR A 329 27.46 11.50 -8.34
N THR A 330 27.61 11.93 -7.10
CA THR A 330 28.04 13.30 -6.80
C THR A 330 29.56 13.42 -6.84
N GLN A 331 30.06 14.65 -7.03
CA GLN A 331 31.51 14.92 -7.02
C GLN A 331 32.18 14.47 -5.70
N GLU A 332 31.48 14.60 -4.58
CA GLU A 332 31.97 14.28 -3.23
C GLU A 332 31.83 12.80 -2.85
N SER A 333 31.19 11.99 -3.70
CA SER A 333 30.96 10.57 -3.41
C SER A 333 32.28 9.83 -3.19
N ASP A 334 32.35 8.99 -2.15
CA ASP A 334 33.51 8.11 -1.95
C ASP A 334 33.53 6.94 -2.96
N SER A 335 34.70 6.31 -3.11
CA SER A 335 34.87 5.17 -4.02
C SER A 335 34.08 3.94 -3.58
N HIS A 336 33.87 3.75 -2.27
CA HIS A 336 33.11 2.62 -1.74
C HIS A 336 31.64 2.66 -2.18
N SER A 337 31.00 3.82 -2.10
CA SER A 337 29.61 4.07 -2.51
C SER A 337 29.42 3.80 -4.00
N VAL A 338 30.36 4.25 -4.83
CA VAL A 338 30.38 3.95 -6.26
C VAL A 338 30.48 2.45 -6.51
N PHE A 339 31.34 1.73 -5.78
CA PHE A 339 31.51 0.29 -5.94
C PHE A 339 30.35 -0.54 -5.37
N MET A 340 29.65 -0.04 -4.35
CA MET A 340 28.41 -0.63 -3.85
C MET A 340 27.33 -0.60 -4.94
N GLU A 341 27.13 0.53 -5.60
CA GLU A 341 26.16 0.65 -6.69
C GLU A 341 26.61 -0.13 -7.94
N LEU A 342 27.91 -0.12 -8.27
CA LEU A 342 28.46 -0.97 -9.33
C LEU A 342 28.23 -2.48 -9.05
N SER A 343 28.34 -2.90 -7.79
CA SER A 343 28.08 -4.29 -7.42
C SER A 343 26.62 -4.68 -7.68
N ARG A 344 25.66 -3.77 -7.52
CA ARG A 344 24.25 -4.03 -7.85
C ARG A 344 24.08 -4.37 -9.33
N LEU A 345 24.78 -3.67 -10.22
CA LEU A 345 24.78 -3.97 -11.66
C LEU A 345 25.27 -5.40 -11.94
N LEU A 346 26.29 -5.82 -11.19
CA LEU A 346 26.94 -7.13 -11.36
C LEU A 346 26.20 -8.27 -10.64
N PHE A 347 25.29 -7.95 -9.71
CA PHE A 347 24.59 -8.92 -8.87
C PHE A 347 23.06 -8.79 -8.92
N ASP A 348 22.50 -8.52 -10.09
CA ASP A 348 21.05 -8.54 -10.33
C ASP A 348 20.27 -7.61 -9.38
N GLY A 349 20.83 -6.43 -9.10
CA GLY A 349 20.26 -5.42 -8.20
C GLY A 349 20.66 -5.59 -6.72
N THR A 350 21.27 -6.72 -6.34
CA THR A 350 21.69 -6.98 -4.96
C THR A 350 23.07 -6.36 -4.70
N PRO A 351 23.22 -5.52 -3.66
CA PRO A 351 24.53 -4.99 -3.31
C PRO A 351 25.43 -6.08 -2.73
N GLU A 352 26.67 -6.17 -3.22
CA GLU A 352 27.67 -7.12 -2.75
C GLU A 352 28.80 -6.36 -2.04
N LEU A 353 28.78 -6.46 -0.70
CA LEU A 353 29.69 -5.75 0.19
C LEU A 353 31.15 -6.20 0.06
N HIS A 354 31.42 -7.49 -0.12
CA HIS A 354 32.77 -8.03 -0.23
C HIS A 354 33.48 -7.61 -1.52
N LEU A 355 32.76 -7.55 -2.65
CA LEU A 355 33.26 -7.02 -3.91
C LEU A 355 33.51 -5.52 -3.78
N ALA A 356 32.56 -4.76 -3.23
CA ALA A 356 32.73 -3.33 -3.03
C ALA A 356 33.92 -3.01 -2.11
N ASN A 357 34.08 -3.77 -1.02
CA ASN A 357 35.24 -3.67 -0.13
C ASN A 357 36.54 -4.04 -0.83
N PHE A 358 36.56 -5.12 -1.62
CA PHE A 358 37.73 -5.54 -2.39
C PHE A 358 38.19 -4.44 -3.36
N LEU A 359 37.25 -3.87 -4.14
CA LEU A 359 37.54 -2.77 -5.07
C LEU A 359 37.99 -1.51 -4.34
N HIS A 360 37.32 -1.18 -3.22
CA HIS A 360 37.69 -0.04 -2.40
C HIS A 360 39.11 -0.18 -1.83
N MET A 361 39.47 -1.35 -1.28
CA MET A 361 40.82 -1.60 -0.77
C MET A 361 41.90 -1.43 -1.83
N ILE A 362 41.69 -1.99 -3.03
CA ILE A 362 42.64 -1.87 -4.15
C ILE A 362 42.78 -0.41 -4.58
N THR A 363 41.66 0.32 -4.63
CA THR A 363 41.65 1.76 -4.93
C THR A 363 42.44 2.55 -3.90
N THR A 364 42.18 2.32 -2.61
CA THR A 364 42.88 2.99 -1.50
C THR A 364 44.38 2.68 -1.48
N MET A 365 44.79 1.45 -1.84
CA MET A 365 46.21 1.10 -1.99
C MET A 365 46.86 1.89 -3.12
N ALA A 366 46.19 2.00 -4.27
CA ALA A 366 46.66 2.78 -5.41
C ALA A 366 46.74 4.28 -5.08
N GLU A 367 45.73 4.83 -4.39
CA GLU A 367 45.70 6.22 -3.91
C GLU A 367 46.83 6.52 -2.93
N SER A 368 47.17 5.56 -2.08
CA SER A 368 48.28 5.64 -1.11
C SER A 368 49.67 5.50 -1.75
N GLY A 369 49.75 5.32 -3.07
CA GLY A 369 51.00 5.23 -3.82
C GLY A 369 51.64 3.84 -3.84
N SER A 370 50.87 2.78 -3.54
CA SER A 370 51.35 1.41 -3.73
C SER A 370 51.64 1.15 -5.21
N ASN A 371 52.75 0.47 -5.51
CA ASN A 371 53.08 0.12 -6.88
C ASN A 371 52.22 -1.06 -7.37
N GLU A 372 52.26 -1.33 -8.68
CA GLU A 372 51.48 -2.40 -9.31
C GLU A 372 51.82 -3.78 -8.75
N GLU A 373 53.10 -4.03 -8.48
CA GLU A 373 53.60 -5.30 -7.93
C GLU A 373 53.08 -5.56 -6.50
N GLN A 374 53.06 -4.53 -5.65
CA GLN A 374 52.53 -4.58 -4.28
C GLN A 374 51.02 -4.82 -4.30
N THR A 375 50.31 -4.14 -5.20
CA THR A 375 48.87 -4.30 -5.38
C THR A 375 48.57 -5.72 -5.87
N GLU A 376 49.31 -6.22 -6.85
CA GLU A 376 49.17 -7.59 -7.36
C GLU A 376 49.52 -8.64 -6.31
N PHE A 377 50.57 -8.42 -5.51
CA PHE A 377 50.96 -9.27 -4.40
C PHE A 377 49.83 -9.36 -3.36
N PHE A 378 49.20 -8.24 -3.02
CA PHE A 378 48.06 -8.22 -2.10
C PHE A 378 46.84 -8.97 -2.65
N ILE A 379 46.50 -8.76 -3.93
CA ILE A 379 45.37 -9.42 -4.59
C ILE A 379 45.57 -10.94 -4.62
N LEU A 380 46.78 -11.40 -4.98
CA LEU A 380 47.12 -12.81 -5.06
C LEU A 380 47.22 -13.49 -3.69
N ASN A 381 47.96 -12.90 -2.75
CA ASN A 381 48.31 -13.57 -1.50
C ASN A 381 47.31 -13.31 -0.39
N SER A 382 46.83 -12.08 -0.24
CA SER A 382 45.89 -11.71 0.82
C SER A 382 44.45 -11.99 0.42
N GLN A 383 44.04 -11.57 -0.78
CA GLN A 383 42.65 -11.73 -1.25
C GLN A 383 42.39 -13.07 -1.96
N LYS A 384 43.45 -13.81 -2.30
CA LYS A 384 43.41 -15.13 -2.99
C LYS A 384 42.68 -15.08 -4.34
N VAL A 385 42.85 -13.98 -5.08
CA VAL A 385 42.24 -13.75 -6.39
C VAL A 385 43.32 -13.86 -7.49
N PRO A 386 43.38 -14.95 -8.26
CA PRO A 386 44.39 -15.14 -9.30
C PRO A 386 44.20 -14.17 -10.48
N LYS A 387 45.21 -14.10 -11.36
CA LYS A 387 45.10 -13.42 -12.66
C LYS A 387 44.06 -14.13 -13.54
N LEU A 388 43.46 -13.38 -14.46
CA LEU A 388 42.58 -13.96 -15.48
C LEU A 388 43.40 -14.82 -16.44
N PRO A 389 42.81 -15.89 -17.01
CA PRO A 389 43.41 -16.61 -18.12
C PRO A 389 43.59 -15.69 -19.35
N ASP A 390 44.61 -15.96 -20.15
CA ASP A 390 44.96 -15.14 -21.33
C ASP A 390 43.86 -15.17 -22.41
N GLU A 391 42.95 -16.16 -22.37
CA GLU A 391 41.83 -16.29 -23.31
C GLU A 391 40.63 -15.39 -22.98
N GLU A 392 40.59 -14.75 -21.81
CA GLU A 392 39.47 -13.92 -21.37
C GLU A 392 39.71 -12.43 -21.70
N SER A 393 38.75 -11.80 -22.40
CA SER A 393 38.78 -10.36 -22.65
C SER A 393 38.56 -9.56 -21.37
N VAL A 394 39.40 -8.55 -21.14
CA VAL A 394 39.32 -7.68 -19.96
C VAL A 394 38.11 -6.74 -20.04
N TRP A 395 37.36 -6.61 -18.95
CA TRP A 395 36.23 -5.69 -18.84
C TRP A 395 36.68 -4.22 -18.88
N SER A 396 35.99 -3.40 -19.67
CA SER A 396 36.20 -1.96 -19.77
C SER A 396 34.89 -1.25 -20.12
N LEU A 397 34.79 0.04 -19.81
CA LEU A 397 33.72 0.91 -20.31
C LEU A 397 33.97 1.15 -21.80
N SER A 398 33.03 0.76 -22.67
CA SER A 398 33.13 1.07 -24.09
C SER A 398 33.05 2.58 -24.32
N SER A 399 34.03 3.13 -25.05
CA SER A 399 34.13 4.54 -25.43
C SER A 399 33.06 4.96 -26.44
N LEU A 400 31.82 5.20 -25.99
CA LEU A 400 30.84 5.98 -26.75
C LEU A 400 31.09 7.49 -26.54
N ILE A 401 32.25 7.98 -26.98
CA ILE A 401 32.52 9.43 -27.08
C ILE A 401 32.29 9.95 -28.51
N SER A 402 31.97 9.11 -29.50
CA SER A 402 31.82 9.56 -30.89
C SER A 402 30.38 9.57 -31.44
N GLN A 403 29.36 9.79 -30.61
CA GLN A 403 27.97 9.95 -31.07
C GLN A 403 27.14 10.82 -30.09
N ALA A 404 27.64 12.02 -29.79
CA ALA A 404 26.85 13.08 -29.15
C ALA A 404 27.08 14.46 -29.79
N GLU A 405 27.75 14.50 -30.94
CA GLU A 405 27.79 15.65 -31.84
C GLU A 405 27.28 15.15 -33.19
N ASN A 406 25.96 15.11 -33.36
CA ASN A 406 25.24 15.20 -34.65
C ASN A 406 23.78 14.82 -34.40
N GLU A 407 23.08 15.63 -33.63
CA GLU A 407 21.63 15.77 -33.75
C GLU A 407 21.24 17.17 -33.25
N ALA A 408 21.44 18.16 -34.13
CA ALA A 408 20.71 19.41 -34.15
C ALA A 408 20.37 19.75 -35.62
N PRO A 409 19.22 20.38 -35.89
CA PRO A 409 18.53 20.28 -37.17
C PRO A 409 19.11 21.18 -38.26
N SER A 410 19.02 20.66 -39.49
CA SER A 410 19.14 21.29 -40.81
C SER A 410 19.18 22.83 -40.84
N SER A 411 20.32 23.37 -41.30
CA SER A 411 20.33 24.61 -42.09
C SER A 411 21.47 24.57 -43.12
N ASN A 412 21.12 24.80 -44.38
CA ASN A 412 22.03 24.86 -45.51
C ASN A 412 22.73 26.22 -45.56
N ALA A 413 24.07 26.25 -45.70
CA ALA A 413 24.77 27.21 -46.57
C ALA A 413 26.26 26.85 -46.72
N SER A 414 26.66 26.79 -47.99
CA SER A 414 28.02 26.59 -48.50
C SER A 414 28.94 27.78 -48.23
N THR A 415 30.23 27.56 -47.94
CA THR A 415 31.33 28.22 -48.68
C THR A 415 32.68 27.55 -48.45
N MET A 416 33.46 27.51 -49.53
CA MET A 416 34.80 26.95 -49.67
C MET A 416 35.92 27.84 -49.12
N ILE A 417 37.14 27.26 -49.12
CA ILE A 417 38.51 27.81 -49.20
C ILE A 417 39.34 27.29 -48.00
N ASP A 418 40.10 26.21 -48.14
CA ASP A 418 41.46 26.05 -48.73
C ASP A 418 42.57 26.48 -47.75
N GLU A 419 43.33 25.51 -47.23
CA GLU A 419 44.77 25.35 -47.52
C GLU A 419 45.43 24.28 -46.64
N GLN A 420 46.32 23.54 -47.31
CA GLN A 420 47.11 22.41 -46.84
C GLN A 420 48.12 22.80 -45.73
N SER A 421 48.39 21.87 -44.81
CA SER A 421 49.76 21.33 -44.73
C SER A 421 49.80 20.00 -43.99
N THR A 422 50.50 19.08 -44.64
CA THR A 422 50.79 17.71 -44.27
C THR A 422 51.75 17.59 -43.09
N SER A 423 51.52 16.61 -42.21
CA SER A 423 52.59 15.68 -41.86
C SER A 423 52.01 14.31 -41.48
N LYS A 424 52.37 13.32 -42.29
CA LYS A 424 52.15 11.90 -42.03
C LYS A 424 53.12 11.46 -40.94
N THR A 425 52.61 10.94 -39.83
CA THR A 425 53.31 9.90 -39.07
C THR A 425 52.40 8.69 -38.99
N LYS A 426 52.75 7.68 -39.80
CA LYS A 426 52.32 6.30 -39.58
C LYS A 426 52.83 5.89 -38.21
N GLU A 427 51.95 5.76 -37.23
CA GLU A 427 52.23 4.91 -36.09
C GLU A 427 51.23 3.76 -36.07
N LYS A 428 51.79 2.56 -36.10
CA LYS A 428 51.08 1.29 -36.22
C LYS A 428 50.18 1.14 -34.99
N SER A 429 48.87 1.05 -35.20
CA SER A 429 47.92 0.50 -34.23
C SER A 429 48.29 -0.96 -33.94
N ARG A 430 49.21 -1.15 -33.01
CA ARG A 430 49.50 -2.43 -32.36
C ARG A 430 48.82 -2.32 -31.01
N VAL A 431 47.57 -2.77 -30.96
CA VAL A 431 46.82 -2.98 -29.72
C VAL A 431 47.54 -4.10 -28.97
N HIS A 432 48.51 -3.71 -28.14
CA HIS A 432 49.03 -4.56 -27.07
C HIS A 432 48.23 -4.23 -25.83
N SER A 433 47.49 -5.24 -25.38
CA SER A 433 46.85 -5.32 -24.07
C SER A 433 47.92 -5.27 -22.98
N ASN A 434 48.33 -4.05 -22.59
CA ASN A 434 49.19 -3.90 -21.43
C ASN A 434 48.33 -3.99 -20.18
N TRP A 435 48.48 -5.12 -19.50
CA TRP A 435 48.05 -5.33 -18.12
C TRP A 435 49.20 -4.93 -17.19
N PRO A 436 48.95 -4.19 -16.10
CA PRO A 436 47.64 -3.74 -15.59
C PRO A 436 47.09 -2.47 -16.28
N PRO A 437 45.82 -2.09 -16.02
CA PRO A 437 45.16 -0.94 -16.65
C PRO A 437 45.86 0.40 -16.36
N VAL A 438 45.85 1.32 -17.34
CA VAL A 438 46.47 2.64 -17.25
C VAL A 438 45.89 3.48 -16.09
N ASP A 439 46.77 4.19 -15.36
CA ASP A 439 46.49 4.89 -14.11
C ASP A 439 45.49 6.06 -14.27
N TRP A 440 44.34 5.98 -13.59
CA TRP A 440 43.29 7.03 -13.58
C TRP A 440 43.79 8.37 -13.03
N LYS A 441 44.91 8.40 -12.31
CA LYS A 441 45.54 9.61 -11.78
C LYS A 441 46.02 10.60 -12.84
N THR A 442 46.07 10.19 -14.11
CA THR A 442 46.42 11.06 -15.24
C THR A 442 45.23 11.73 -15.91
N ALA A 443 43.99 11.47 -15.45
CA ALA A 443 42.78 12.10 -15.98
C ALA A 443 42.67 13.59 -15.57
N PRO A 444 42.07 14.45 -16.42
CA PRO A 444 41.77 15.85 -16.05
C PRO A 444 40.95 15.90 -14.75
N GLY A 445 41.35 16.74 -13.78
CA GLY A 445 40.63 16.93 -12.51
C GLY A 445 41.23 16.23 -11.27
N PHE A 446 42.22 15.35 -11.41
CA PHE A 446 42.91 14.68 -10.29
C PHE A 446 43.52 15.67 -9.27
N SER A 447 44.07 16.79 -9.75
CA SER A 447 44.67 17.84 -8.92
C SER A 447 43.65 18.60 -8.05
N PHE A 448 42.37 18.67 -8.46
CA PHE A 448 41.31 19.33 -7.69
C PHE A 448 40.89 18.49 -6.47
N ALA A 449 40.81 17.15 -6.60
CA ALA A 449 40.49 16.25 -5.50
C ALA A 449 41.55 16.29 -4.37
N ARG A 450 42.83 16.44 -4.72
CA ARG A 450 43.91 16.57 -3.73
C ARG A 450 43.87 17.91 -2.98
N ALA A 451 43.38 18.97 -3.63
CA ALA A 451 43.29 20.31 -3.06
C ALA A 451 42.11 20.47 -2.07
N ASN A 452 41.00 19.75 -2.27
CA ASN A 452 39.79 19.84 -1.43
C ASN A 452 39.72 18.84 -0.26
N GLY A 453 40.84 18.21 0.12
CA GLY A 453 40.98 17.63 1.46
C GLY A 453 40.21 16.33 1.74
N PHE A 454 40.20 15.37 0.80
CA PHE A 454 39.85 13.97 1.11
C PHE A 454 40.89 13.35 2.07
N ARG A 455 40.72 13.60 3.37
CA ARG A 455 41.38 12.84 4.44
C ARG A 455 40.36 11.91 5.07
N THR A 456 40.41 10.63 4.73
CA THR A 456 39.71 9.58 5.47
C THR A 456 40.39 9.42 6.83
N ARG A 457 39.92 10.12 7.86
CA ARG A 457 40.39 9.94 9.23
C ARG A 457 39.63 8.76 9.83
N ALA A 458 40.35 7.70 10.19
CA ALA A 458 39.80 6.58 10.96
C ALA A 458 39.28 7.08 12.31
N ALA A 459 38.01 6.81 12.62
CA ALA A 459 37.42 7.11 13.92
C ALA A 459 37.88 6.05 14.94
N ALA A 460 38.76 6.47 15.85
CA ALA A 460 38.97 5.79 17.11
C ALA A 460 37.77 6.07 18.04
N SER A 461 37.41 5.05 18.82
CA SER A 461 36.26 4.97 19.72
C SER A 461 36.38 5.77 21.02
N GLN A 462 35.20 6.11 21.59
CA GLN A 462 34.82 6.46 22.99
C GLN A 462 34.56 7.97 23.27
N PRO A 463 33.76 8.36 24.31
CA PRO A 463 32.35 8.01 24.59
C PRO A 463 31.47 9.26 24.89
N SER A 464 30.13 9.07 24.85
CA SER A 464 29.02 9.85 25.44
C SER A 464 29.16 11.37 25.75
N SER A 465 28.27 12.20 25.17
CA SER A 465 27.38 13.14 25.92
C SER A 465 26.54 14.05 25.01
N SER A 466 25.27 14.20 25.41
CA SER A 466 24.37 15.36 25.25
C SER A 466 24.35 16.17 23.93
N TRP A 467 23.28 16.00 23.15
CA TRP A 467 22.86 17.00 22.17
C TRP A 467 21.99 18.06 22.86
N GLN A 468 22.57 19.22 23.15
CA GLN A 468 21.82 20.45 23.40
C GLN A 468 21.51 21.13 22.06
N LYS A 469 20.22 21.35 21.81
CA LYS A 469 19.72 22.27 20.78
C LYS A 469 20.23 23.68 21.07
N ARG A 470 20.72 24.36 20.05
CA ARG A 470 20.82 25.81 20.04
C ARG A 470 20.23 26.32 18.74
N ASP A 471 19.25 27.20 18.90
CA ASP A 471 18.57 27.95 17.86
C ASP A 471 19.56 28.80 17.07
N ASN A 472 19.26 29.02 15.78
CA ASN A 472 19.34 30.37 15.24
C ASN A 472 18.50 30.51 13.97
N ASN A 473 17.83 31.66 13.97
CA ASN A 473 16.93 32.22 13.01
C ASN A 473 17.68 32.93 11.84
N ASP A 474 16.88 33.26 10.83
CA ASP A 474 17.03 34.32 9.82
C ASP A 474 17.92 34.05 8.59
N PHE A 475 17.27 34.02 7.42
CA PHE A 475 17.50 35.03 6.36
C PHE A 475 16.33 35.05 5.34
N GLU A 476 15.83 36.26 5.11
CA GLU A 476 14.85 36.70 4.10
C GLU A 476 15.33 36.51 2.65
N GLY A 477 14.38 36.46 1.70
CA GLY A 477 14.68 36.73 0.29
C GLY A 477 13.62 36.31 -0.75
N THR A 478 12.52 37.08 -0.83
CA THR A 478 11.85 37.57 -2.06
C THR A 478 11.44 36.60 -3.20
N SER A 479 10.13 36.52 -3.48
CA SER A 479 9.63 36.57 -4.87
C SER A 479 8.18 37.05 -4.98
N THR A 480 8.02 38.24 -5.57
CA THR A 480 6.99 38.70 -6.51
C THR A 480 5.52 38.24 -6.38
N GLN A 481 4.74 39.24 -6.00
CA GLN A 481 3.31 39.47 -6.12
C GLN A 481 2.79 39.37 -7.57
N VAL A 482 1.70 38.62 -7.80
CA VAL A 482 0.66 38.99 -8.77
C VAL A 482 -0.69 38.77 -8.10
N ASP A 483 -1.32 39.90 -7.85
CA ASP A 483 -2.54 40.11 -7.10
C ASP A 483 -3.75 40.09 -8.05
N ARG A 484 -4.84 39.44 -7.64
CA ARG A 484 -6.21 39.83 -8.05
C ARG A 484 -7.20 39.43 -6.97
N MET A 485 -7.04 40.07 -5.81
CA MET A 485 -8.00 40.11 -4.72
C MET A 485 -9.28 40.88 -5.14
N VAL A 486 -10.45 40.29 -4.92
CA VAL A 486 -11.73 41.02 -4.85
C VAL A 486 -12.11 41.07 -3.38
N SER A 487 -11.92 42.22 -2.76
CA SER A 487 -12.40 42.52 -1.41
C SER A 487 -13.91 42.78 -1.44
N MET A 488 -14.68 42.09 -0.61
CA MET A 488 -16.04 42.50 -0.24
C MET A 488 -16.13 42.58 1.28
N GLU A 489 -16.47 43.77 1.78
CA GLU A 489 -16.72 44.05 3.19
C GLU A 489 -17.95 43.27 3.68
N ILE A 490 -17.75 42.37 4.64
CA ILE A 490 -18.84 41.67 5.33
C ILE A 490 -19.23 42.51 6.54
N ASN A 491 -20.39 43.17 6.44
CA ASN A 491 -20.95 43.99 7.50
C ASN A 491 -21.32 43.13 8.72
N ALA A 492 -20.70 43.43 9.86
CA ALA A 492 -20.80 42.66 11.09
C ALA A 492 -21.93 43.19 11.99
N ASN A 493 -22.99 42.39 12.14
CA ASN A 493 -23.80 42.27 13.34
C ASN A 493 -24.75 41.08 13.16
N TRP A 494 -24.42 39.95 13.79
CA TRP A 494 -25.27 38.75 13.85
C TRP A 494 -25.63 38.44 15.31
N SER A 495 -26.92 38.25 15.61
CA SER A 495 -27.39 37.86 16.95
C SER A 495 -27.49 36.34 17.07
N THR A 496 -26.97 35.76 18.16
CA THR A 496 -26.93 34.29 18.38
C THR A 496 -27.91 33.83 19.47
N GLU A 497 -28.65 32.75 19.19
CA GLU A 497 -29.52 32.06 20.16
C GLU A 497 -28.90 30.69 20.55
N ASP A 498 -28.92 30.36 21.85
CA ASP A 498 -28.22 29.22 22.46
C ASP A 498 -29.21 28.12 22.92
N ASP A 499 -29.11 26.93 22.36
CA ASP A 499 -29.84 25.73 22.80
C ASP A 499 -28.88 24.74 23.45
N SER A 500 -28.59 24.93 24.73
CA SER A 500 -27.91 23.93 25.56
C SER A 500 -28.93 23.20 26.44
N ALA A 501 -29.32 21.96 26.10
CA ALA A 501 -30.16 21.14 26.96
C ALA A 501 -29.33 20.32 27.96
N PRO A 502 -29.64 20.31 29.27
CA PRO A 502 -29.06 19.36 30.22
C PRO A 502 -29.81 18.02 30.17
N SER A 503 -29.07 16.92 30.29
CA SER A 503 -29.62 15.57 30.47
C SER A 503 -30.53 15.47 31.69
N THR A 504 -31.83 15.22 31.50
CA THR A 504 -32.64 14.44 32.45
C THR A 504 -33.84 13.79 31.73
N ALA A 505 -34.14 12.56 32.11
CA ALA A 505 -35.06 11.62 31.47
C ALA A 505 -36.55 12.02 31.53
N ALA A 506 -37.35 11.59 30.53
CA ALA A 506 -38.69 11.00 30.71
C ALA A 506 -39.34 10.59 29.37
N LEU A 507 -39.83 9.35 29.31
CA LEU A 507 -40.78 8.84 28.33
C LEU A 507 -42.10 9.61 28.41
N LEU A 508 -42.49 10.36 27.37
CA LEU A 508 -43.91 10.69 27.10
C LEU A 508 -44.10 10.93 25.59
N LEU A 509 -44.93 10.09 24.96
CA LEU A 509 -45.57 10.37 23.67
C LEU A 509 -46.60 11.49 23.87
N PRO A 510 -46.77 12.39 22.89
CA PRO A 510 -48.07 13.03 22.70
C PRO A 510 -48.67 12.73 21.32
N GLU A 511 -49.99 12.62 21.39
CA GLU A 511 -50.97 12.27 20.37
C GLU A 511 -50.97 13.20 19.17
N SER A 512 -51.35 12.65 18.02
CA SER A 512 -51.67 13.37 16.80
C SER A 512 -53.03 14.04 16.93
N GLU A 513 -53.09 15.37 16.96
CA GLU A 513 -54.27 16.12 16.57
C GLU A 513 -54.03 16.79 15.20
N THR A 514 -54.82 16.33 14.24
CA THR A 514 -55.08 16.95 12.94
C THR A 514 -55.77 18.29 13.13
N MET A 515 -55.26 19.35 12.51
CA MET A 515 -56.12 20.45 12.07
C MET A 515 -55.55 21.09 10.80
N GLU A 516 -56.27 20.85 9.69
CA GLU A 516 -56.14 21.54 8.42
C GLU A 516 -56.52 23.02 8.58
N TYR A 517 -55.78 23.92 7.94
CA TYR A 517 -56.35 25.15 7.39
C TYR A 517 -55.72 25.46 6.03
N GLN A 518 -56.60 25.56 5.04
CA GLN A 518 -56.33 25.84 3.63
C GLN A 518 -56.34 27.35 3.33
N PHE A 519 -55.49 27.69 2.36
CA PHE A 519 -55.60 28.75 1.32
C PHE A 519 -55.61 30.23 1.73
N ASP A 520 -54.69 31.03 1.17
CA ASP A 520 -54.99 31.66 -0.12
C ASP A 520 -53.75 32.15 -0.90
N GLN A 521 -53.88 32.09 -2.23
CA GLN A 521 -52.88 32.45 -3.24
C GLN A 521 -52.91 33.93 -3.63
N THR A 522 -51.78 34.45 -4.11
CA THR A 522 -51.54 35.38 -5.25
C THR A 522 -50.31 36.27 -4.95
N SER A 523 -49.35 36.56 -5.83
CA SER A 523 -49.10 36.24 -7.23
C SER A 523 -47.60 36.41 -7.56
N ASN A 524 -47.11 35.57 -8.49
CA ASN A 524 -46.15 35.84 -9.58
C ASN A 524 -44.74 36.36 -9.26
N TYR A 525 -43.72 35.53 -9.52
CA TYR A 525 -42.82 35.65 -10.68
C TYR A 525 -42.13 34.28 -10.93
N MET A 526 -42.11 33.85 -12.20
CA MET A 526 -41.71 32.52 -12.65
C MET A 526 -40.20 32.22 -12.55
N ALA A 527 -39.88 30.97 -12.23
CA ALA A 527 -38.96 30.15 -13.03
C ALA A 527 -39.36 28.67 -12.88
N SER A 528 -39.69 28.06 -14.02
CA SER A 528 -40.26 26.72 -14.17
C SER A 528 -39.16 25.65 -14.11
N GLU A 529 -39.26 24.70 -13.18
CA GLU A 529 -38.55 23.41 -13.28
C GLU A 529 -39.57 22.29 -13.43
N HIS A 530 -39.41 21.52 -14.50
CA HIS A 530 -40.27 20.43 -14.92
C HIS A 530 -40.28 19.27 -13.91
N VAL A 531 -41.46 18.91 -13.44
CA VAL A 531 -41.71 17.71 -12.62
C VAL A 531 -41.79 16.50 -13.55
N ASN A 532 -40.87 15.54 -13.40
CA ASN A 532 -41.01 14.22 -14.00
C ASN A 532 -41.73 13.30 -13.01
N LEU A 533 -43.02 13.06 -13.24
CA LEU A 533 -43.82 12.03 -12.57
C LEU A 533 -43.40 10.65 -13.09
N ALA A 534 -42.99 9.75 -12.20
CA ALA A 534 -42.97 8.30 -12.47
C ALA A 534 -44.17 7.64 -11.78
N PRO A 535 -44.78 6.59 -12.39
CA PRO A 535 -46.12 6.12 -12.02
C PRO A 535 -46.12 5.26 -10.76
N VAL A 536 -47.16 5.46 -9.96
CA VAL A 536 -47.53 4.66 -8.79
C VAL A 536 -48.18 3.36 -9.29
N THR A 537 -47.63 2.20 -8.92
CA THR A 537 -48.34 0.93 -8.93
C THR A 537 -48.67 0.56 -7.50
N ASP A 538 -49.95 0.66 -7.15
CA ASP A 538 -50.51 0.17 -5.89
C ASP A 538 -50.61 -1.36 -5.89
N SER A 539 -50.08 -2.00 -4.84
CA SER A 539 -50.73 -3.18 -4.25
C SER A 539 -50.37 -3.33 -2.77
N PRO A 540 -51.32 -3.76 -1.92
CA PRO A 540 -51.30 -3.48 -0.49
C PRO A 540 -50.74 -4.64 0.33
N GLY A 541 -50.05 -4.28 1.42
CA GLY A 541 -49.88 -5.18 2.58
C GLY A 541 -48.43 -5.46 2.94
N SER A 542 -47.84 -4.62 3.77
CA SER A 542 -47.02 -5.09 4.90
C SER A 542 -46.76 -3.92 5.85
N SER A 543 -47.33 -4.01 7.04
CA SER A 543 -47.13 -3.10 8.14
C SER A 543 -45.70 -3.23 8.68
N LEU A 544 -44.73 -2.49 8.12
CA LEU A 544 -43.44 -2.25 8.79
C LEU A 544 -42.73 -1.07 8.12
N SER A 545 -42.93 0.12 8.69
CA SER A 545 -41.92 1.19 8.71
C SER A 545 -42.49 2.40 9.44
N LYS A 546 -41.93 2.73 10.61
CA LYS A 546 -42.03 4.09 11.18
C LYS A 546 -41.03 5.02 10.47
N PHE A 547 -41.00 5.00 9.13
CA PHE A 547 -40.21 5.95 8.36
C PHE A 547 -41.15 7.05 7.89
N SER A 548 -40.96 8.24 8.45
CA SER A 548 -41.78 9.41 8.14
C SER A 548 -41.43 9.91 6.74
N ARG A 549 -42.36 10.59 6.09
CA ARG A 549 -42.15 11.28 4.80
C ARG A 549 -40.98 12.30 4.79
N ARG A 550 -40.30 12.51 5.92
CA ARG A 550 -39.11 13.35 6.10
C ARG A 550 -37.78 12.69 5.70
N ASP A 551 -37.75 11.38 5.45
CA ASP A 551 -36.50 10.64 5.16
C ASP A 551 -35.99 10.77 3.72
N GLN A 552 -36.58 11.66 2.91
CA GLN A 552 -36.02 12.03 1.61
C GLN A 552 -35.02 13.18 1.79
N LEU A 553 -33.73 12.85 1.85
CA LEU A 553 -32.65 13.82 1.77
C LEU A 553 -32.74 14.53 0.40
N ILE A 554 -33.33 15.73 0.38
CA ILE A 554 -33.40 16.55 -0.83
C ILE A 554 -32.01 17.14 -1.08
N THR A 555 -31.22 16.43 -1.88
CA THR A 555 -29.96 16.90 -2.44
C THR A 555 -30.24 17.68 -3.73
N GLY A 556 -30.79 18.89 -3.63
CA GLY A 556 -30.76 19.81 -4.77
C GLY A 556 -29.32 20.20 -5.07
N ILE A 557 -28.94 20.37 -6.34
CA ILE A 557 -27.58 20.82 -6.73
C ILE A 557 -27.39 22.22 -6.16
N PRO A 558 -26.59 22.42 -5.09
CA PRO A 558 -26.42 23.73 -4.51
C PRO A 558 -25.51 24.53 -5.44
N ASN A 559 -25.83 25.81 -5.68
CA ASN A 559 -24.90 26.73 -6.32
C ASN A 559 -23.59 26.74 -5.51
N ALA A 560 -22.50 26.27 -6.10
CA ALA A 560 -21.20 26.08 -5.43
C ALA A 560 -20.68 27.38 -4.81
N GLN A 561 -20.91 28.53 -5.45
CA GLN A 561 -20.53 29.84 -4.93
C GLN A 561 -21.33 30.20 -3.67
N GLN A 562 -22.63 29.90 -3.67
CA GLN A 562 -23.50 30.18 -2.52
C GLN A 562 -23.19 29.27 -1.33
N ALA A 563 -22.82 28.01 -1.58
CA ALA A 563 -22.38 27.08 -0.55
C ALA A 563 -21.08 27.55 0.12
N MET A 564 -20.09 27.97 -0.67
CA MET A 564 -18.83 28.52 -0.16
C MET A 564 -19.06 29.78 0.69
N LEU A 565 -19.87 30.74 0.20
CA LEU A 565 -20.20 31.95 0.96
C LEU A 565 -20.94 31.63 2.27
N THR A 566 -21.78 30.59 2.26
CA THR A 566 -22.51 30.14 3.45
C THR A 566 -21.56 29.51 4.47
N GLY A 567 -20.59 28.70 4.02
CA GLY A 567 -19.53 28.13 4.86
C GLY A 567 -18.73 29.21 5.58
N ARG A 568 -18.14 30.14 4.82
CA ARG A 568 -17.30 31.23 5.37
C ARG A 568 -18.04 32.13 6.35
N LEU A 569 -19.30 32.45 6.06
CA LEU A 569 -20.13 33.23 6.98
C LEU A 569 -20.45 32.45 8.26
N GLY A 570 -20.67 31.14 8.15
CA GLY A 570 -20.86 30.26 9.31
C GLY A 570 -19.61 30.17 10.19
N GLU A 571 -18.42 30.04 9.59
CA GLU A 571 -17.12 30.06 10.29
C GLU A 571 -16.93 31.37 11.07
N LEU A 572 -17.18 32.52 10.43
CA LEU A 572 -17.10 33.84 11.07
C LEU A 572 -18.05 33.95 12.27
N VAL A 573 -19.29 33.50 12.11
CA VAL A 573 -20.30 33.52 13.18
C VAL A 573 -19.91 32.59 14.33
N ALA A 574 -19.40 31.39 14.03
CA ALA A 574 -18.90 30.45 15.03
C ALA A 574 -17.70 31.03 15.78
N PHE A 575 -16.74 31.65 15.07
CA PHE A 575 -15.59 32.30 15.68
C PHE A 575 -16.02 33.40 16.65
N ASN A 576 -16.87 34.34 16.22
CA ASN A 576 -17.34 35.43 17.08
C ASN A 576 -18.09 34.91 18.32
N TYR A 577 -18.91 33.86 18.17
CA TYR A 577 -19.62 33.24 19.28
C TYR A 577 -18.68 32.58 20.29
N LEU A 578 -17.68 31.84 19.82
CA LEU A 578 -16.72 31.15 20.69
C LEU A 578 -15.77 32.13 21.37
N SER A 579 -15.30 33.14 20.66
CA SER A 579 -14.49 34.24 21.20
C SER A 579 -15.26 35.00 22.29
N GLY A 580 -16.57 35.25 22.09
CA GLY A 580 -17.44 35.83 23.13
C GLY A 580 -17.66 34.94 24.36
N LYS A 581 -17.63 33.60 24.21
CA LYS A 581 -17.83 32.65 25.33
C LYS A 581 -16.55 32.36 26.13
N VAL A 582 -15.40 32.25 25.47
CA VAL A 582 -14.15 31.75 26.07
C VAL A 582 -13.06 32.83 26.17
N GLY A 583 -13.22 33.94 25.44
CA GLY A 583 -12.27 35.05 25.34
C GLY A 583 -11.44 35.01 24.06
N ASP A 584 -11.28 36.17 23.42
CA ASP A 584 -10.62 36.32 22.10
C ASP A 584 -9.21 35.74 22.03
N THR A 585 -8.45 35.76 23.13
CA THR A 585 -7.06 35.27 23.15
C THR A 585 -6.97 33.74 23.14
N ALA A 586 -8.06 33.04 23.48
CA ALA A 586 -8.09 31.59 23.57
C ALA A 586 -8.61 30.91 22.29
N VAL A 587 -9.16 31.66 21.34
CA VAL A 587 -9.80 31.11 20.13
C VAL A 587 -9.01 31.50 18.88
N LYS A 588 -8.61 30.51 18.09
CA LYS A 588 -7.90 30.71 16.83
C LYS A 588 -8.70 30.16 15.67
N TRP A 589 -9.08 31.01 14.73
CA TRP A 589 -9.64 30.61 13.44
C TRP A 589 -8.49 30.23 12.50
N VAL A 590 -8.35 28.93 12.21
CA VAL A 590 -7.16 28.37 11.56
C VAL A 590 -7.21 28.51 10.04
N ASN A 591 -8.40 28.49 9.44
CA ASN A 591 -8.62 28.68 8.00
C ASN A 591 -9.14 30.09 7.63
N GLN A 592 -8.93 31.10 8.47
CA GLN A 592 -9.44 32.46 8.23
C GLN A 592 -9.08 33.02 6.84
N GLU A 593 -7.81 32.93 6.42
CA GLU A 593 -7.34 33.49 5.15
C GLU A 593 -7.66 32.58 3.96
N SER A 594 -7.50 31.27 4.12
CA SER A 594 -7.74 30.26 3.09
C SER A 594 -7.95 28.87 3.69
N GLU A 595 -8.61 27.98 2.94
CA GLU A 595 -8.77 26.58 3.33
C GLU A 595 -7.42 25.90 3.59
N THR A 596 -7.22 25.43 4.83
CA THR A 596 -5.95 24.80 5.25
C THR A 596 -5.89 23.31 4.96
N GLY A 597 -7.04 22.69 4.66
CA GLY A 597 -7.17 21.25 4.47
C GLY A 597 -7.07 20.42 5.76
N LEU A 598 -7.05 21.08 6.93
CA LEU A 598 -7.18 20.46 8.24
C LEU A 598 -8.63 19.99 8.48
N PRO A 599 -8.84 18.98 9.35
CA PRO A 599 -10.18 18.44 9.64
C PRO A 599 -10.98 19.25 10.69
N TYR A 600 -10.65 20.53 10.84
CA TYR A 600 -11.27 21.48 11.76
C TYR A 600 -10.97 22.92 11.31
N ASP A 601 -11.86 23.84 11.66
CA ASP A 601 -11.77 25.26 11.29
C ASP A 601 -11.22 26.12 12.44
N ILE A 602 -11.60 25.80 13.68
CA ILE A 602 -11.35 26.62 14.87
C ILE A 602 -10.66 25.78 15.97
N VAL A 603 -9.73 26.39 16.70
CA VAL A 603 -9.07 25.80 17.87
C VAL A 603 -9.29 26.67 19.09
N ILE A 604 -9.67 26.06 20.21
CA ILE A 604 -9.82 26.70 21.52
C ILE A 604 -8.74 26.17 22.48
N GLY A 605 -8.01 27.08 23.13
CA GLY A 605 -7.04 26.77 24.17
C GLY A 605 -5.57 26.95 23.76
N GLU A 606 -4.77 27.56 24.63
CA GLU A 606 -3.36 27.88 24.34
C GLU A 606 -2.41 26.68 24.52
N LYS A 607 -2.66 25.82 25.53
CA LYS A 607 -1.80 24.67 25.87
C LYS A 607 -2.21 23.43 25.08
N GLU A 608 -1.24 22.69 24.54
CA GLU A 608 -1.49 21.48 23.73
C GLU A 608 -2.34 20.42 24.43
N THR A 609 -2.28 20.34 25.76
CA THR A 609 -3.04 19.35 26.55
C THR A 609 -4.50 19.72 26.80
N SER A 610 -4.93 20.93 26.44
CA SER A 610 -6.31 21.41 26.65
C SER A 610 -6.92 22.03 25.39
N ARG A 611 -6.43 21.64 24.20
CA ARG A 611 -6.98 22.12 22.93
C ARG A 611 -8.29 21.41 22.60
N GLU A 612 -9.33 22.20 22.35
CA GLU A 612 -10.57 21.75 21.73
C GLU A 612 -10.56 22.17 20.25
N PHE A 613 -10.89 21.23 19.37
CA PHE A 613 -10.92 21.41 17.92
C PHE A 613 -12.37 21.45 17.45
N ILE A 614 -12.69 22.42 16.59
CA ILE A 614 -14.06 22.69 16.17
C ILE A 614 -14.15 22.72 14.65
N GLU A 615 -14.97 21.85 14.11
CA GLU A 615 -15.40 21.82 12.71
C GLU A 615 -16.74 22.55 12.57
N VAL A 616 -16.87 23.46 11.62
CA VAL A 616 -18.05 24.30 11.43
C VAL A 616 -18.88 23.81 10.24
N LYS A 617 -20.16 23.50 10.47
CA LYS A 617 -21.10 23.11 9.43
C LYS A 617 -22.21 24.14 9.31
N ALA A 618 -22.23 24.89 8.20
CA ALA A 618 -23.15 26.00 8.02
C ALA A 618 -24.28 25.69 7.02
N THR A 619 -25.48 26.21 7.30
CA THR A 619 -26.65 26.12 6.40
C THR A 619 -27.52 27.36 6.49
N LYS A 620 -28.17 27.74 5.39
CA LYS A 620 -29.22 28.78 5.36
C LYS A 620 -30.64 28.20 5.51
N SER A 621 -30.76 26.88 5.50
CA SER A 621 -32.05 26.19 5.61
C SER A 621 -32.30 25.76 7.04
N ALA A 622 -33.29 26.36 7.70
CA ALA A 622 -33.73 25.97 9.04
C ALA A 622 -34.37 24.57 9.09
N ARG A 623 -34.80 24.05 7.94
CA ARG A 623 -35.38 22.70 7.81
C ARG A 623 -34.32 21.62 7.55
N LYS A 624 -33.07 22.01 7.30
CA LYS A 624 -31.97 21.07 7.05
C LYS A 624 -31.42 20.61 8.39
N ASP A 625 -31.70 19.36 8.72
CA ASP A 625 -31.32 18.66 9.95
C ASP A 625 -30.13 17.70 9.74
N TRP A 626 -29.51 17.74 8.56
CA TRP A 626 -28.34 16.94 8.21
C TRP A 626 -27.22 17.82 7.66
N PHE A 627 -25.99 17.38 7.81
CA PHE A 627 -24.82 17.97 7.18
C PHE A 627 -23.88 16.87 6.69
N ILE A 628 -23.00 17.24 5.76
CA ILE A 628 -21.99 16.32 5.24
C ILE A 628 -20.77 16.43 6.16
N ILE A 629 -20.28 15.29 6.62
CA ILE A 629 -19.00 15.17 7.31
C ILE A 629 -18.02 14.44 6.40
N SER A 630 -16.81 14.98 6.25
CA SER A 630 -15.78 14.30 5.46
C SER A 630 -15.20 13.12 6.22
N THR A 631 -14.61 12.16 5.49
CA THR A 631 -13.94 11.01 6.12
C THR A 631 -12.79 11.43 7.03
N ARG A 632 -12.09 12.53 6.70
CA ARG A 632 -11.01 13.11 7.50
C ARG A 632 -11.53 13.72 8.80
N GLU A 633 -12.62 14.48 8.74
CA GLU A 633 -13.29 15.03 9.93
C GLU A 633 -13.79 13.92 10.86
N TRP A 634 -14.42 12.88 10.30
CA TRP A 634 -14.92 11.76 11.09
C TRP A 634 -13.79 10.97 11.75
N GLN A 635 -12.71 10.68 11.01
CA GLN A 635 -11.53 10.02 11.57
C GLN A 635 -10.92 10.86 12.69
N PHE A 636 -10.79 12.17 12.49
CA PHE A 636 -10.24 13.07 13.50
C PHE A 636 -11.14 13.15 14.75
N ALA A 637 -12.46 13.10 14.58
CA ALA A 637 -13.40 12.99 15.69
C ALA A 637 -13.20 11.70 16.51
N VAL A 638 -12.93 10.56 15.85
CA VAL A 638 -12.61 9.30 16.53
C VAL A 638 -11.29 9.39 17.30
N GLU A 639 -10.28 10.04 16.73
CA GLU A 639 -8.96 10.19 17.35
C GLU A 639 -8.95 11.15 18.55
N LYS A 640 -9.74 12.24 18.49
CA LYS A 640 -9.75 13.31 19.50
C LYS A 640 -10.88 13.20 20.53
N GLY A 641 -11.95 12.46 20.23
CA GLY A 641 -13.04 12.21 21.17
C GLY A 641 -13.62 13.49 21.79
N ASP A 642 -13.49 13.65 23.11
CA ASP A 642 -14.01 14.78 23.87
C ASP A 642 -13.32 16.13 23.55
N SER A 643 -12.17 16.09 22.87
CA SER A 643 -11.47 17.28 22.38
C SER A 643 -11.93 17.73 20.99
N PHE A 644 -12.93 17.08 20.39
CA PHE A 644 -13.48 17.46 19.07
C PHE A 644 -14.99 17.71 19.13
N SER A 645 -15.40 18.82 18.53
CA SER A 645 -16.78 19.28 18.52
C SER A 645 -17.19 19.74 17.12
N ILE A 646 -18.44 19.52 16.74
CA ILE A 646 -19.01 20.09 15.51
C ILE A 646 -19.91 21.28 15.89
N ALA A 647 -19.63 22.45 15.35
CA ALA A 647 -20.48 23.62 15.45
C ALA A 647 -21.42 23.68 14.24
N HIS A 648 -22.69 23.34 14.44
CA HIS A 648 -23.70 23.46 13.38
C HIS A 648 -24.35 24.85 13.44
N VAL A 649 -24.14 25.64 12.39
CA VAL A 649 -24.57 27.05 12.30
C VAL A 649 -25.71 27.17 11.29
N VAL A 650 -26.88 27.55 11.77
CA VAL A 650 -28.06 27.84 10.94
C VAL A 650 -28.20 29.35 10.80
N LEU A 651 -27.88 29.87 9.61
CA LEU A 651 -27.96 31.29 9.27
C LEU A 651 -29.37 31.64 8.80
N SER A 652 -30.03 32.58 9.49
CA SER A 652 -31.36 33.07 9.15
C SER A 652 -31.28 34.41 8.41
N GLY A 653 -32.27 34.71 7.56
CA GLY A 653 -32.28 35.92 6.72
C GLY A 653 -32.29 37.26 7.47
N ASN A 654 -32.59 37.27 8.77
CA ASN A 654 -32.72 38.48 9.60
C ASN A 654 -31.43 38.82 10.37
N ASN A 655 -30.24 38.46 9.86
CA ASN A 655 -28.98 38.57 10.60
C ASN A 655 -28.99 37.82 11.96
N ALA A 656 -29.80 36.77 12.09
CA ALA A 656 -29.83 35.91 13.26
C ALA A 656 -29.21 34.55 12.93
N ALA A 657 -28.41 33.99 13.83
CA ALA A 657 -27.79 32.69 13.66
C ALA A 657 -28.05 31.80 14.88
N ARG A 658 -28.43 30.54 14.64
CA ARG A 658 -28.52 29.53 15.70
C ARG A 658 -27.31 28.62 15.62
N ILE A 659 -26.61 28.45 16.73
CA ILE A 659 -25.42 27.59 16.81
C ILE A 659 -25.72 26.43 17.76
N THR A 660 -25.54 25.21 17.27
CA THR A 660 -25.66 23.99 18.07
C THR A 660 -24.31 23.29 18.14
N MET A 661 -23.81 23.03 19.35
CA MET A 661 -22.53 22.37 19.58
C MET A 661 -22.71 20.88 19.81
N PHE A 662 -22.18 20.05 18.93
CA PHE A 662 -22.14 18.61 19.06
C PHE A 662 -20.77 18.16 19.57
N LYS A 663 -20.62 18.10 20.89
CA LYS A 663 -19.38 17.62 21.53
C LYS A 663 -19.25 16.11 21.40
N ASN A 664 -18.08 15.64 20.96
CA ASN A 664 -17.81 14.22 20.71
C ASN A 664 -18.89 13.56 19.83
N PRO A 665 -18.95 13.87 18.52
CA PRO A 665 -19.99 13.38 17.63
C PRO A 665 -20.00 11.84 17.53
N VAL A 666 -18.87 11.18 17.75
CA VAL A 666 -18.78 9.71 17.78
C VAL A 666 -19.56 9.14 18.95
N LYS A 667 -19.39 9.70 20.16
CA LYS A 667 -20.15 9.30 21.34
C LYS A 667 -21.64 9.63 21.18
N LEU A 668 -21.99 10.75 20.57
CA LEU A 668 -23.39 11.09 20.27
C LEU A 668 -24.04 10.09 19.31
N CYS A 669 -23.30 9.58 18.31
CA CYS A 669 -23.76 8.50 17.46
C CYS A 669 -23.96 7.18 18.23
N GLN A 670 -23.01 6.82 19.12
CA GLN A 670 -23.13 5.62 19.97
C GLN A 670 -24.34 5.69 20.92
N LEU A 671 -24.68 6.88 21.40
CA LEU A 671 -25.84 7.13 22.26
C LEU A 671 -27.15 7.29 21.46
N GLY A 672 -27.11 7.22 20.13
CA GLY A 672 -28.28 7.40 19.26
C GLY A 672 -28.83 8.83 19.18
N GLN A 673 -28.05 9.83 19.63
CA GLN A 673 -28.40 11.25 19.58
C GLN A 673 -28.03 11.90 18.23
N LEU A 674 -27.06 11.33 17.52
CA LEU A 674 -26.77 11.61 16.12
C LEU A 674 -26.91 10.31 15.32
N GLN A 675 -27.25 10.42 14.04
CA GLN A 675 -27.33 9.28 13.13
C GLN A 675 -26.43 9.53 11.92
N LEU A 676 -25.66 8.52 11.54
CA LEU A 676 -24.85 8.56 10.34
C LEU A 676 -25.62 7.92 9.19
N ALA A 677 -25.81 8.66 8.09
CA ALA A 677 -26.44 8.16 6.88
C ALA A 677 -25.39 7.98 5.78
N VAL A 678 -25.40 6.83 5.12
CA VAL A 678 -24.57 6.57 3.92
C VAL A 678 -25.47 6.70 2.70
N MET A 679 -25.11 7.61 1.79
CA MET A 679 -25.87 7.85 0.56
C MET A 679 -25.12 7.27 -0.64
N ILE A 680 -25.85 6.51 -1.47
CA ILE A 680 -25.35 6.09 -2.78
C ILE A 680 -25.60 7.25 -3.77
N PRO A 681 -24.56 7.81 -4.42
CA PRO A 681 -24.75 8.88 -5.39
C PRO A 681 -25.57 8.38 -6.58
N ARG A 682 -26.59 9.14 -6.99
CA ARG A 682 -27.36 8.85 -8.21
C ARG A 682 -26.45 9.11 -9.40
N GLN A 683 -26.25 8.11 -10.27
CA GLN A 683 -25.55 8.29 -11.54
C GLN A 683 -26.22 9.44 -12.33
N GLN A 684 -25.51 10.55 -12.49
CA GLN A 684 -25.91 11.56 -13.45
C GLN A 684 -25.77 10.92 -14.83
N LYS A 685 -26.89 10.69 -15.51
CA LYS A 685 -26.86 10.39 -16.94
C LYS A 685 -26.22 11.60 -17.61
N GLU A 686 -25.00 11.43 -18.12
CA GLU A 686 -24.41 12.37 -19.07
C GLU A 686 -25.40 12.51 -20.22
N VAL A 687 -26.09 13.65 -20.27
CA VAL A 687 -26.87 14.03 -21.44
C VAL A 687 -25.84 14.32 -22.52
N SER A 688 -25.66 13.34 -23.41
CA SER A 688 -24.89 13.51 -24.64
C SER A 688 -25.58 14.59 -25.45
N VAL A 689 -24.98 15.78 -25.50
CA VAL A 689 -25.42 16.82 -26.44
C VAL A 689 -24.90 16.39 -27.81
N ALA A 690 -25.83 16.11 -28.73
CA ALA A 690 -25.56 15.84 -30.14
C ALA A 690 -25.19 17.12 -30.89
#